data_AF-A0A8C9XIC3-F1
#
_entry.id   AF-A0A8C9XIC3-F1
#
_cell.length_a   1.000
_cell.length_b   1.000
_cell.length_c   1.000
_cell.angle_alpha   90.00
_cell.angle_beta   90.00
_cell.angle_gamma   90.00
#
_symmetry.space_group_name_H-M   'P 1'
#
loop_
_entity.id
_entity.type
_entity.pdbx_description
1 polymer ?
#
loop_
_entity_poly.entity_id
_entity_poly.type
_entity_poly.pdbx_seq_one_letter_code
_entity_poly.pdbx_strand_id
1 'polypeptide(L)'
;MAASIQAAVQHFQPSCTAQSGGTVVAPLIIGSNITTMNINISTNQEETLNHDTADSDALQLQNNKIAKCREKVKSTLTGKFSLMLEGMTTNKIPLNKMYTELYITKGGSGEVNMEHEVRQIEMASRIHVAQEKSIHCNKLFVPQPGQDHPIRTVITQGVAGIGKTVSANKFILDWAEGKENTDLAFVFPLSFRELNLMRKNTFSLVELLGVFFPETKDTGIFTSGEHKMLFILDGLDESRLSLDFHKSEIMSDVLQTTTIAVLLINLIRGRLLPLALVWITSRPVASRQIPLECVDLVTEVRGFNNPQKDEYFRRKISDERLANRVIAHVKSCRSLHIMCHIPVFCWMAANVLEKRLPMTDSKDTPKTLTQMYIHFLSLYAEDMKKRLPGRRESNADRMRANLIALGKLAFKELEKGHLIFYESDLILNGIDVTQASMFSGVYTQIFNEELTLCKEKMFCFVHLSVQEFFAALYVNLTFNNDNINVLVKKSSASRRFPFRDSSELILYKEAVEKALRCENGHFDIFLRFLLGLSLESNQALLKHLMTRNRTNPRTRTEIIKHIKERIRANPSPDRCLNLFHCLNELNDHSLVEEIQSYLSSGSLNKATLSPAQWATLVFVLLTSEEELDVFELSNYTRSEEGLLRLLPVMKTARVANLNACNLTATCCEDLANGIKTSQVRELDLGNNNLTDAGMILLSDGLKNSKLETLRLKSCNLTEHSSDALASVISSASCQLKVLDLSDNDFQDVGIKKLSSGLGSPDSKLEILILVLCRVTEEGCTFLASALNSSPLRELDLSYNHPGNSGLQLLSALQDDPQCSLQKLSAEQCGESRIQPGPKKYTKKLTLDPNTAHRDLSLSEGNRKATRWTKQPYPDHLERFDFWRQVLCRESLTGRCYWETEWSGRSFIGVAYRRMCRKGEGHEGWLGRNDSSWGLNCTKDDYRAWHAGTSTAVTMPPSSNKVGVYLDWPAGRLSFFRVSCGALTLLHTFHTTFTEPVYPGFQLGWVDSTVYLC
;
A
#
# COMPACT_ATOMS: atom_id res chain seq x y z
N MET A 1 -28.47 19.78 -36.89
CA MET A 1 -29.30 19.37 -38.03
C MET A 1 -28.49 18.45 -38.93
N ALA A 2 -28.71 17.15 -38.83
CA ALA A 2 -28.49 16.14 -39.87
C ALA A 2 -29.39 14.97 -39.48
N ALA A 3 -30.50 14.79 -40.21
CA ALA A 3 -31.49 13.75 -39.94
C ALA A 3 -30.96 12.40 -40.44
N SER A 4 -30.80 11.41 -39.56
CA SER A 4 -30.66 10.03 -39.99
C SER A 4 -32.04 9.48 -40.33
N ILE A 5 -32.32 9.29 -41.62
CA ILE A 5 -33.49 8.56 -42.10
C ILE A 5 -33.25 7.09 -41.74
N GLN A 6 -33.96 6.56 -40.74
CA GLN A 6 -34.09 5.12 -40.54
C GLN A 6 -35.32 4.64 -41.29
N ALA A 7 -35.10 3.92 -42.39
CA ALA A 7 -36.16 3.15 -43.04
C ALA A 7 -36.32 1.82 -42.29
N ALA A 8 -37.49 1.58 -41.71
CA ALA A 8 -37.84 0.28 -41.15
C ALA A 8 -38.31 -0.64 -42.29
N VAL A 9 -37.54 -1.68 -42.60
CA VAL A 9 -37.94 -2.74 -43.53
C VAL A 9 -38.58 -3.85 -42.69
N GLN A 10 -39.90 -4.00 -42.75
CA GLN A 10 -40.58 -5.15 -42.16
C GLN A 10 -40.57 -6.32 -43.15
N HIS A 11 -40.16 -7.50 -42.66
CA HIS A 11 -40.07 -8.78 -43.38
C HIS A 11 -38.93 -8.93 -44.40
N PHE A 12 -37.69 -8.70 -43.97
CA PHE A 12 -36.50 -9.11 -44.73
C PHE A 12 -36.20 -10.61 -44.50
N GLN A 13 -36.32 -11.43 -45.55
CA GLN A 13 -35.90 -12.85 -45.56
C GLN A 13 -34.70 -13.05 -46.49
N PRO A 14 -33.46 -13.10 -45.97
CA PRO A 14 -32.30 -13.37 -46.80
C PRO A 14 -32.25 -14.86 -47.17
N SER A 15 -32.02 -15.16 -48.46
CA SER A 15 -31.76 -16.51 -48.97
C SER A 15 -30.35 -16.56 -49.54
N CYS A 16 -29.53 -17.51 -49.09
CA CYS A 16 -28.18 -17.73 -49.58
C CYS A 16 -28.07 -19.15 -50.16
N THR A 17 -27.50 -19.27 -51.36
CA THR A 17 -27.23 -20.54 -52.03
C THR A 17 -25.72 -20.72 -52.17
N ALA A 18 -25.19 -21.86 -51.73
CA ALA A 18 -23.77 -22.18 -51.85
C ALA A 18 -23.58 -23.61 -52.38
N GLN A 19 -22.51 -23.78 -53.16
CA GLN A 19 -22.08 -25.09 -53.65
C GLN A 19 -21.36 -25.86 -52.54
N SER A 20 -21.34 -27.19 -52.64
CA SER A 20 -20.62 -28.07 -51.70
C SER A 20 -19.15 -27.61 -51.52
N GLY A 21 -18.75 -27.33 -50.28
CA GLY A 21 -17.41 -26.86 -49.91
C GLY A 21 -17.21 -25.33 -49.85
N GLY A 22 -18.22 -24.52 -50.18
CA GLY A 22 -18.14 -23.04 -50.06
C GLY A 22 -18.54 -22.52 -48.68
N THR A 23 -17.75 -21.59 -48.12
CA THR A 23 -18.07 -20.92 -46.85
C THR A 23 -19.00 -19.73 -47.08
N VAL A 24 -20.22 -19.76 -46.51
CA VAL A 24 -21.14 -18.61 -46.52
C VAL A 24 -20.94 -17.80 -45.24
N VAL A 25 -20.46 -16.57 -45.37
CA VAL A 25 -20.39 -15.62 -44.24
C VAL A 25 -21.68 -14.80 -44.25
N ALA A 26 -22.51 -14.95 -43.21
CA ALA A 26 -23.74 -14.17 -43.09
C ALA A 26 -23.43 -12.66 -42.94
N PRO A 27 -24.20 -11.75 -43.56
CA PRO A 27 -23.99 -10.31 -43.39
C PRO A 27 -24.32 -9.87 -41.95
N LEU A 28 -23.53 -8.94 -41.41
CA LEU A 28 -23.76 -8.35 -40.09
C LEU A 28 -24.94 -7.38 -40.16
N ILE A 29 -26.07 -7.73 -39.55
CA ILE A 29 -27.28 -6.88 -39.48
C ILE A 29 -27.49 -6.48 -38.01
N ILE A 30 -27.38 -5.19 -37.72
CA ILE A 30 -27.49 -4.65 -36.36
C ILE A 30 -28.86 -3.99 -36.19
N GLY A 31 -29.65 -4.46 -35.20
CA GLY A 31 -30.91 -3.81 -34.79
C GLY A 31 -32.20 -4.37 -35.42
N SER A 32 -32.24 -5.64 -35.86
CA SER A 32 -33.48 -6.28 -36.33
C SER A 32 -33.58 -7.74 -35.88
N ASN A 33 -34.80 -8.20 -35.56
CA ASN A 33 -35.09 -9.60 -35.20
C ASN A 33 -35.40 -10.43 -36.46
N ILE A 34 -34.56 -11.42 -36.78
CA ILE A 34 -34.81 -12.37 -37.87
C ILE A 34 -35.59 -13.55 -37.32
N THR A 35 -36.76 -13.85 -37.90
CA THR A 35 -37.59 -14.97 -37.46
C THR A 35 -37.29 -16.29 -38.19
N THR A 36 -36.70 -16.26 -39.39
CA THR A 36 -36.35 -17.46 -40.17
C THR A 36 -35.28 -17.16 -41.23
N MET A 37 -34.30 -18.05 -41.39
CA MET A 37 -33.25 -17.99 -42.43
C MET A 37 -33.20 -19.34 -43.16
N ASN A 38 -33.31 -19.33 -44.50
CA ASN A 38 -33.31 -20.54 -45.33
C ASN A 38 -32.00 -20.66 -46.11
N ILE A 39 -31.31 -21.79 -45.93
CA ILE A 39 -30.07 -22.14 -46.65
C ILE A 39 -30.35 -23.36 -47.52
N ASN A 40 -30.23 -23.20 -48.83
CA ASN A 40 -30.37 -24.29 -49.79
C ASN A 40 -28.99 -24.68 -50.35
N ILE A 41 -28.62 -25.95 -50.19
CA ILE A 41 -27.37 -26.52 -50.70
C ILE A 41 -27.73 -27.45 -51.87
N SER A 42 -27.22 -27.17 -53.06
CA SER A 42 -27.39 -28.05 -54.22
C SER A 42 -26.15 -28.94 -54.39
N THR A 43 -26.34 -30.25 -54.24
CA THR A 43 -25.31 -31.27 -54.52
C THR A 43 -25.58 -31.88 -55.90
N ASN A 44 -24.73 -31.59 -56.88
CA ASN A 44 -24.70 -32.34 -58.13
C ASN A 44 -23.64 -33.45 -58.03
N GLN A 45 -24.08 -34.70 -57.93
CA GLN A 45 -23.57 -35.90 -58.61
C GLN A 45 -23.90 -37.16 -57.82
N GLU A 46 -24.94 -37.86 -58.26
CA GLU A 46 -25.00 -39.32 -58.20
C GLU A 46 -24.04 -39.86 -59.28
N GLU A 47 -23.05 -40.67 -58.91
CA GLU A 47 -22.75 -41.93 -59.61
C GLU A 47 -21.63 -42.72 -58.91
N THR A 48 -21.96 -43.98 -58.62
CA THR A 48 -21.10 -45.16 -58.43
C THR A 48 -20.29 -45.34 -57.14
N LEU A 49 -20.84 -46.24 -56.32
CA LEU A 49 -20.18 -47.10 -55.35
C LEU A 49 -18.90 -47.76 -55.92
N ASN A 50 -17.74 -47.45 -55.33
CA ASN A 50 -16.63 -48.37 -54.99
C ASN A 50 -15.35 -47.56 -54.70
N HIS A 51 -15.16 -47.01 -53.49
CA HIS A 51 -13.82 -46.65 -52.99
C HIS A 51 -13.69 -46.42 -51.47
N ASP A 52 -14.48 -47.07 -50.61
CA ASP A 52 -14.49 -46.78 -49.15
C ASP A 52 -13.38 -47.43 -48.29
N THR A 53 -12.31 -47.95 -48.89
CA THR A 53 -11.15 -48.49 -48.12
C THR A 53 -9.89 -47.63 -48.20
N ALA A 54 -9.70 -46.87 -49.28
CA ALA A 54 -8.48 -46.07 -49.47
C ALA A 54 -8.47 -44.76 -48.65
N ASP A 55 -9.64 -44.14 -48.42
CA ASP A 55 -9.74 -42.85 -47.72
C ASP A 55 -9.62 -43.01 -46.19
N SER A 56 -10.11 -44.13 -45.65
CA SER A 56 -9.95 -44.49 -44.23
C SER A 56 -8.49 -44.78 -43.87
N ASP A 57 -7.79 -45.52 -44.73
CA ASP A 57 -6.36 -45.83 -44.56
C ASP A 57 -5.48 -44.58 -44.71
N ALA A 58 -5.82 -43.66 -45.62
CA ALA A 58 -5.12 -42.39 -45.81
C ALA A 58 -5.28 -41.45 -44.60
N LEU A 59 -6.50 -41.30 -44.07
CA LEU A 59 -6.79 -40.55 -42.85
C LEU A 59 -6.09 -41.15 -41.62
N GLN A 60 -6.05 -42.47 -41.49
CA GLN A 60 -5.36 -43.15 -40.39
C GLN A 60 -3.83 -42.99 -40.49
N LEU A 61 -3.26 -43.06 -41.70
CA LEU A 61 -1.85 -42.80 -41.95
C LEU A 61 -1.47 -41.34 -41.64
N GLN A 62 -2.33 -40.38 -41.99
CA GLN A 62 -2.15 -38.97 -41.68
C GLN A 62 -2.21 -38.72 -40.17
N ASN A 63 -3.20 -39.29 -39.47
CA ASN A 63 -3.31 -39.19 -38.02
C ASN A 63 -2.09 -39.80 -37.29
N ASN A 64 -1.55 -40.92 -37.79
CA ASN A 64 -0.32 -41.51 -37.27
C ASN A 64 0.92 -40.62 -37.50
N LYS A 65 1.01 -39.95 -38.66
CA LYS A 65 2.07 -38.96 -38.93
C LYS A 65 1.98 -37.76 -37.98
N ILE A 66 0.77 -37.24 -37.74
CA ILE A 66 0.51 -36.12 -36.82
C ILE A 66 0.85 -36.52 -35.38
N ALA A 67 0.45 -37.71 -34.92
CA ALA A 67 0.79 -38.20 -33.59
C ALA A 67 2.31 -38.36 -33.40
N LYS A 68 3.02 -38.90 -34.40
CA LYS A 68 4.49 -39.02 -34.37
C LYS A 68 5.17 -37.65 -34.40
N CYS A 69 4.63 -36.69 -35.15
CA CYS A 69 5.10 -35.30 -35.12
C CYS A 69 4.93 -34.68 -33.73
N ARG A 70 3.77 -34.87 -33.10
CA ARG A 70 3.48 -34.37 -31.75
C ARG A 70 4.48 -34.87 -30.71
N GLU A 71 4.76 -36.18 -30.70
CA GLU A 71 5.73 -36.74 -29.75
C GLU A 71 7.17 -36.24 -29.98
N LYS A 72 7.55 -36.02 -31.25
CA LYS A 72 8.85 -35.40 -31.56
C LYS A 72 8.93 -33.95 -31.09
N VAL A 73 7.89 -33.15 -31.36
CA VAL A 73 7.81 -31.76 -30.90
C VAL A 73 7.88 -31.69 -29.37
N LYS A 74 7.14 -32.57 -28.68
CA LYS A 74 7.23 -32.69 -27.20
C LYS A 74 8.65 -33.04 -26.76
N SER A 75 9.30 -34.03 -27.37
CA SER A 75 10.68 -34.41 -27.03
C SER A 75 11.68 -33.27 -27.25
N THR A 76 11.59 -32.55 -28.38
CA THR A 76 12.42 -31.38 -28.71
C THR A 76 12.22 -30.27 -27.67
N LEU A 77 10.96 -30.00 -27.28
CA LEU A 77 10.64 -28.98 -26.28
C LEU A 77 11.05 -29.38 -24.85
N THR A 78 10.86 -30.64 -24.45
CA THR A 78 11.38 -31.16 -23.17
C THR A 78 12.90 -31.04 -23.12
N GLY A 79 13.61 -31.39 -24.20
CA GLY A 79 15.06 -31.21 -24.29
C GLY A 79 15.49 -29.74 -24.17
N LYS A 80 14.78 -28.83 -24.85
CA LYS A 80 15.10 -27.39 -24.88
C LYS A 80 14.81 -26.68 -23.53
N PHE A 81 13.72 -27.02 -22.86
CA PHE A 81 13.22 -26.27 -21.69
C PHE A 81 13.36 -26.99 -20.33
N SER A 82 13.80 -28.25 -20.30
CA SER A 82 14.04 -28.99 -19.04
C SER A 82 15.17 -28.40 -18.19
N LEU A 83 16.14 -27.74 -18.82
CA LEU A 83 17.34 -27.21 -18.18
C LEU A 83 17.42 -25.69 -18.32
N MET A 84 17.63 -25.00 -17.20
CA MET A 84 17.86 -23.55 -17.17
C MET A 84 19.36 -23.28 -17.00
N LEU A 85 19.90 -22.36 -17.79
CA LEU A 85 21.26 -21.86 -17.64
C LEU A 85 21.34 -20.96 -16.41
N GLU A 86 22.21 -21.31 -15.47
CA GLU A 86 22.40 -20.50 -14.28
C GLU A 86 23.44 -19.39 -14.50
N GLY A 87 22.95 -18.25 -15.02
CA GLY A 87 23.69 -17.00 -15.16
C GLY A 87 25.16 -17.17 -15.53
N MET A 88 26.04 -16.76 -14.62
CA MET A 88 27.49 -16.69 -14.81
C MET A 88 28.20 -18.02 -15.08
N THR A 89 27.57 -19.18 -14.92
CA THR A 89 28.22 -20.49 -15.09
C THR A 89 27.57 -21.32 -16.19
N THR A 90 28.34 -22.21 -16.83
CA THR A 90 27.81 -23.18 -17.81
C THR A 90 26.97 -24.30 -17.16
N ASN A 91 26.66 -24.21 -15.87
CA ASN A 91 25.90 -25.22 -15.13
C ASN A 91 24.41 -25.12 -15.48
N LYS A 92 23.86 -26.24 -15.94
CA LYS A 92 22.45 -26.40 -16.29
C LYS A 92 21.71 -27.02 -15.10
N ILE A 93 20.66 -26.37 -14.61
CA ILE A 93 19.84 -26.87 -13.49
C ILE A 93 18.44 -27.23 -14.01
N PRO A 94 17.83 -28.35 -13.56
CA PRO A 94 16.46 -28.68 -13.90
C PRO A 94 15.48 -27.55 -13.50
N LEU A 95 14.71 -27.04 -14.46
CA LEU A 95 13.76 -25.94 -14.25
C LEU A 95 12.76 -26.26 -13.12
N ASN A 96 12.24 -27.50 -13.12
CA ASN A 96 11.30 -27.98 -12.11
C ASN A 96 11.83 -27.94 -10.67
N LYS A 97 13.15 -27.96 -10.46
CA LYS A 97 13.76 -27.90 -9.12
C LYS A 97 13.79 -26.46 -8.58
N MET A 98 13.95 -25.47 -9.47
CA MET A 98 14.14 -24.06 -9.12
C MET A 98 12.91 -23.18 -9.33
N TYR A 99 11.91 -23.67 -10.07
CA TYR A 99 10.71 -22.89 -10.37
C TYR A 99 9.89 -22.66 -9.10
N THR A 100 9.63 -21.38 -8.82
CA THR A 100 8.65 -20.92 -7.86
C THR A 100 7.54 -20.26 -8.65
N GLU A 101 6.29 -20.62 -8.36
CA GLU A 101 5.13 -20.08 -9.07
C GLU A 101 5.05 -18.56 -8.91
N LEU A 102 4.75 -17.83 -10.00
CA LEU A 102 4.63 -16.37 -9.97
C LEU A 102 3.22 -15.94 -9.58
N TYR A 103 3.12 -14.82 -8.87
CA TYR A 103 1.83 -14.18 -8.60
C TYR A 103 1.35 -13.42 -9.85
N ILE A 104 0.29 -13.91 -10.49
CA ILE A 104 -0.30 -13.33 -11.72
C ILE A 104 -1.74 -12.91 -11.43
N THR A 105 -2.15 -11.72 -11.83
CA THR A 105 -3.52 -11.20 -11.62
C THR A 105 -4.15 -10.72 -12.93
N LYS A 106 -5.47 -10.51 -12.94
CA LYS A 106 -6.18 -9.94 -14.09
C LYS A 106 -5.80 -8.45 -14.21
N GLY A 107 -5.33 -8.03 -15.39
CA GLY A 107 -4.94 -6.64 -15.64
C GLY A 107 -6.16 -5.72 -15.67
N GLY A 108 -6.06 -4.55 -15.02
CA GLY A 108 -7.08 -3.51 -15.03
C GLY A 108 -7.03 -2.65 -16.31
N SER A 109 -8.17 -2.12 -16.74
CA SER A 109 -8.25 -1.13 -17.82
C SER A 109 -7.88 0.26 -17.29
N GLY A 110 -6.69 0.79 -17.63
CA GLY A 110 -6.42 2.23 -17.50
C GLY A 110 -5.01 2.57 -16.99
N GLU A 111 -4.33 3.41 -17.78
CA GLU A 111 -3.02 4.03 -17.56
C GLU A 111 -1.78 3.10 -17.60
N VAL A 112 -0.94 3.28 -18.64
CA VAL A 112 0.40 2.68 -18.65
C VAL A 112 1.28 3.53 -17.76
N ASN A 113 1.73 2.94 -16.67
CA ASN A 113 2.77 3.55 -15.87
C ASN A 113 4.08 3.56 -16.67
N MET A 114 4.54 4.76 -17.08
CA MET A 114 5.81 4.99 -17.79
C MET A 114 7.02 5.07 -16.84
N GLU A 115 6.81 4.84 -15.54
CA GLU A 115 7.85 4.91 -14.53
C GLU A 115 8.79 3.69 -14.57
N HIS A 116 9.99 3.91 -14.03
CA HIS A 116 11.02 2.90 -13.88
C HIS A 116 10.52 1.64 -13.16
N GLU A 117 11.01 0.47 -13.59
CA GLU A 117 10.56 -0.85 -13.13
C GLU A 117 10.63 -1.02 -11.61
N VAL A 118 11.67 -0.48 -10.97
CA VAL A 118 11.84 -0.53 -9.51
C VAL A 118 10.78 0.30 -8.78
N ARG A 119 10.31 1.41 -9.36
CA ARG A 119 9.21 2.20 -8.77
C ARG A 119 7.91 1.43 -8.80
N GLN A 120 7.63 0.72 -9.90
CA GLN A 120 6.43 -0.12 -10.02
C GLN A 120 6.42 -1.21 -8.94
N ILE A 121 7.57 -1.78 -8.59
CA ILE A 121 7.72 -2.77 -7.51
C ILE A 121 7.52 -2.15 -6.13
N GLU A 122 8.14 -0.98 -5.89
CA GLU A 122 7.97 -0.23 -4.65
C GLU A 122 6.49 0.15 -4.44
N MET A 123 5.79 0.57 -5.50
CA MET A 123 4.34 0.84 -5.50
C MET A 123 3.50 -0.43 -5.33
N ALA A 124 3.80 -1.51 -6.05
CA ALA A 124 3.07 -2.78 -5.95
C ALA A 124 3.18 -3.40 -4.55
N SER A 125 4.33 -3.22 -3.87
CA SER A 125 4.51 -3.66 -2.47
C SER A 125 3.63 -2.90 -1.47
N ARG A 126 3.13 -1.72 -1.82
CA ARG A 126 2.23 -0.89 -0.99
C ARG A 126 0.76 -1.29 -1.12
N ILE A 127 0.38 -1.94 -2.22
CA ILE A 127 -0.98 -2.41 -2.44
C ILE A 127 -1.11 -3.76 -1.76
N HIS A 128 -1.72 -3.79 -0.58
CA HIS A 128 -2.10 -5.06 0.04
C HIS A 128 -2.99 -5.84 -0.93
N VAL A 129 -2.52 -7.04 -1.26
CA VAL A 129 -3.04 -8.04 -2.20
C VAL A 129 -4.47 -8.54 -1.85
N ALA A 130 -5.17 -7.89 -0.93
CA ALA A 130 -6.37 -8.40 -0.27
C ALA A 130 -7.61 -8.52 -1.17
N GLN A 131 -7.59 -8.06 -2.43
CA GLN A 131 -8.75 -8.13 -3.33
C GLN A 131 -8.43 -8.64 -4.76
N GLU A 132 -7.17 -8.88 -5.14
CA GLU A 132 -6.86 -9.38 -6.48
C GLU A 132 -6.90 -10.92 -6.51
N LYS A 133 -7.73 -11.51 -7.39
CA LYS A 133 -7.74 -12.95 -7.61
C LYS A 133 -6.49 -13.37 -8.39
N SER A 134 -5.66 -14.21 -7.78
CA SER A 134 -4.52 -14.86 -8.46
C SER A 134 -5.03 -15.78 -9.58
N ILE A 135 -4.34 -15.77 -10.71
CA ILE A 135 -4.58 -16.64 -11.86
C ILE A 135 -3.37 -17.55 -12.03
N HIS A 136 -3.58 -18.86 -11.92
CA HIS A 136 -2.54 -19.84 -12.19
C HIS A 136 -2.18 -19.82 -13.69
N CYS A 137 -0.89 -19.92 -14.03
CA CYS A 137 -0.41 -19.83 -15.43
C CYS A 137 -1.06 -20.87 -16.37
N ASN A 138 -1.27 -22.10 -15.90
CA ASN A 138 -1.97 -23.15 -16.67
C ASN A 138 -3.49 -22.91 -16.81
N LYS A 139 -4.05 -21.88 -16.20
CA LYS A 139 -5.50 -21.55 -16.27
C LYS A 139 -5.78 -20.27 -17.06
N LEU A 140 -4.80 -19.73 -17.79
CA LEU A 140 -4.94 -18.47 -18.55
C LEU A 140 -6.04 -18.49 -19.61
N PHE A 141 -6.31 -19.65 -20.21
CA PHE A 141 -7.32 -19.82 -21.26
C PHE A 141 -8.64 -20.45 -20.76
N VAL A 142 -8.79 -20.61 -19.44
CA VAL A 142 -10.01 -21.14 -18.83
C VAL A 142 -10.92 -19.97 -18.42
N PRO A 143 -12.18 -19.88 -18.91
CA PRO A 143 -13.10 -18.83 -18.52
C PRO A 143 -13.34 -18.82 -17.00
N GLN A 144 -13.41 -17.63 -16.39
CA GLN A 144 -13.76 -17.51 -14.97
C GLN A 144 -15.28 -17.69 -14.76
N PRO A 145 -15.72 -18.11 -13.55
CA PRO A 145 -17.15 -18.27 -13.24
C PRO A 145 -17.91 -16.97 -13.52
N GLY A 146 -18.85 -17.00 -14.47
CA GLY A 146 -19.66 -15.84 -14.89
C GLY A 146 -19.18 -15.12 -16.16
N GLN A 147 -18.13 -15.58 -16.84
CA GLN A 147 -17.77 -15.12 -18.19
C GLN A 147 -18.15 -16.17 -19.25
N ASP A 148 -19.13 -15.86 -20.10
CA ASP A 148 -19.61 -16.76 -21.17
C ASP A 148 -18.83 -16.64 -22.50
N HIS A 149 -17.79 -15.80 -22.56
CA HIS A 149 -17.00 -15.58 -23.79
C HIS A 149 -15.70 -16.40 -23.76
N PRO A 150 -15.36 -17.13 -24.85
CA PRO A 150 -14.13 -17.91 -24.93
C PRO A 150 -12.89 -17.01 -25.01
N ILE A 151 -11.83 -17.36 -24.28
CA ILE A 151 -10.56 -16.61 -24.26
C ILE A 151 -9.63 -17.21 -25.33
N ARG A 152 -9.30 -16.44 -26.37
CA ARG A 152 -8.40 -16.86 -27.45
C ARG A 152 -7.03 -16.19 -27.35
N THR A 153 -6.98 -14.89 -27.12
CA THR A 153 -5.74 -14.09 -27.07
C THR A 153 -5.49 -13.57 -25.66
N VAL A 154 -4.37 -13.96 -25.07
CA VAL A 154 -3.92 -13.53 -23.74
C VAL A 154 -2.66 -12.68 -23.87
N ILE A 155 -2.63 -11.50 -23.26
CA ILE A 155 -1.41 -10.71 -23.09
C ILE A 155 -1.01 -10.72 -21.62
N THR A 156 0.18 -11.26 -21.34
CA THR A 156 0.78 -11.23 -20.01
C THR A 156 1.86 -10.15 -19.94
N GLN A 157 1.61 -9.16 -19.09
CA GLN A 157 2.47 -7.99 -18.92
C GLN A 157 3.25 -8.06 -17.60
N GLY A 158 4.37 -7.35 -17.53
CA GLY A 158 5.13 -7.20 -16.28
C GLY A 158 6.50 -6.57 -16.52
N VAL A 159 7.14 -6.09 -15.45
CA VAL A 159 8.48 -5.48 -15.49
C VAL A 159 9.58 -6.46 -15.96
N ALA A 160 10.76 -5.97 -16.34
CA ALA A 160 11.87 -6.86 -16.71
C ALA A 160 12.30 -7.74 -15.51
N GLY A 161 12.87 -8.91 -15.83
CA GLY A 161 13.34 -9.86 -14.82
C GLY A 161 12.25 -10.54 -13.99
N ILE A 162 10.97 -10.12 -14.11
CA ILE A 162 9.86 -10.60 -13.25
C ILE A 162 9.49 -12.06 -13.45
N GLY A 163 10.00 -12.70 -14.50
CA GLY A 163 9.83 -14.14 -14.74
C GLY A 163 8.85 -14.51 -15.86
N LYS A 164 8.39 -13.56 -16.69
CA LYS A 164 7.46 -13.82 -17.83
C LYS A 164 7.90 -15.00 -18.71
N THR A 165 9.12 -14.93 -19.26
CA THR A 165 9.71 -15.99 -20.08
C THR A 165 9.87 -17.31 -19.31
N VAL A 166 10.22 -17.25 -18.02
CA VAL A 166 10.38 -18.46 -17.19
C VAL A 166 9.04 -19.16 -16.97
N SER A 167 7.94 -18.40 -16.79
CA SER A 167 6.58 -18.97 -16.71
C SER A 167 6.11 -19.54 -18.04
N ALA A 168 6.41 -18.88 -19.16
CA ALA A 168 6.14 -19.45 -20.48
C ALA A 168 6.90 -20.78 -20.69
N ASN A 169 8.18 -20.81 -20.35
CA ASN A 169 9.00 -22.03 -20.42
C ASN A 169 8.46 -23.15 -19.51
N LYS A 170 7.97 -22.80 -18.31
CA LYS A 170 7.37 -23.77 -17.38
C LYS A 170 6.07 -24.36 -17.95
N PHE A 171 5.21 -23.52 -18.52
CA PHE A 171 3.98 -23.96 -19.19
C PHE A 171 4.30 -24.94 -20.34
N ILE A 172 5.28 -24.59 -21.18
CA ILE A 172 5.71 -25.44 -22.30
C ILE A 172 6.23 -26.78 -21.79
N LEU A 173 7.04 -26.78 -20.72
CA LEU A 173 7.59 -27.99 -20.13
C LEU A 173 6.48 -28.89 -19.56
N ASP A 174 5.50 -28.33 -18.85
CA ASP A 174 4.39 -29.10 -18.28
C ASP A 174 3.51 -29.74 -19.37
N TRP A 175 3.28 -29.03 -20.48
CA TRP A 175 2.59 -29.59 -21.64
C TRP A 175 3.41 -30.69 -22.32
N ALA A 176 4.72 -30.48 -22.51
CA ALA A 176 5.60 -31.43 -23.17
C ALA A 176 5.78 -32.73 -22.35
N GLU A 177 5.84 -32.62 -21.02
CA GLU A 177 5.86 -33.76 -20.08
C GLU A 177 4.48 -34.41 -19.89
N GLY A 178 3.41 -33.83 -20.44
CA GLY A 178 2.04 -34.36 -20.34
C GLY A 178 1.39 -34.20 -18.97
N LYS A 179 1.86 -33.24 -18.14
CA LYS A 179 1.33 -32.98 -16.80
C LYS A 179 0.06 -32.14 -16.81
N GLU A 180 0.00 -31.13 -17.69
CA GLU A 180 -1.07 -30.12 -17.74
C GLU A 180 -1.35 -29.72 -19.20
N ASN A 181 -2.52 -29.09 -19.45
CA ASN A 181 -2.94 -28.60 -20.78
C ASN A 181 -2.99 -29.69 -21.87
N THR A 182 -3.40 -30.92 -21.52
CA THR A 182 -3.46 -32.07 -22.44
C THR A 182 -4.49 -31.92 -23.57
N ASP A 183 -5.37 -30.93 -23.48
CA ASP A 183 -6.34 -30.55 -24.51
C ASP A 183 -5.69 -29.84 -25.72
N LEU A 184 -4.46 -29.34 -25.58
CA LEU A 184 -3.69 -28.74 -26.67
C LEU A 184 -2.97 -29.81 -27.49
N ALA A 185 -3.23 -29.84 -28.80
CA ALA A 185 -2.58 -30.75 -29.73
C ALA A 185 -1.12 -30.34 -29.99
N PHE A 186 -0.85 -29.03 -30.12
CA PHE A 186 0.48 -28.46 -30.37
C PHE A 186 0.68 -27.15 -29.61
N VAL A 187 1.91 -26.93 -29.14
CA VAL A 187 2.39 -25.66 -28.56
C VAL A 187 3.61 -25.20 -29.35
N PHE A 188 3.53 -24.01 -29.96
CA PHE A 188 4.59 -23.41 -30.76
C PHE A 188 5.14 -22.15 -30.08
N PRO A 189 6.24 -22.26 -29.30
CA PRO A 189 6.92 -21.10 -28.77
C PRO A 189 7.75 -20.40 -29.84
N LEU A 190 7.52 -19.11 -30.02
CA LEU A 190 8.23 -18.23 -30.94
C LEU A 190 8.67 -16.97 -30.18
N SER A 191 9.98 -16.71 -30.10
CA SER A 191 10.47 -15.46 -29.51
C SER A 191 10.54 -14.34 -30.53
N PHE A 192 10.08 -13.14 -30.20
CA PHE A 192 10.29 -11.95 -31.05
C PHE A 192 11.79 -11.69 -31.29
N ARG A 193 12.67 -12.11 -30.36
CA ARG A 193 14.13 -12.07 -30.57
C ARG A 193 14.54 -12.89 -31.79
N GLU A 194 14.03 -14.11 -31.91
CA GLU A 194 14.33 -15.02 -33.00
C GLU A 194 13.66 -14.57 -34.31
N LEU A 195 12.41 -14.09 -34.24
CA LEU A 195 11.66 -13.62 -35.41
C LEU A 195 12.27 -12.37 -36.06
N ASN A 196 12.81 -11.46 -35.25
CA ASN A 196 13.48 -10.25 -35.73
C ASN A 196 14.65 -10.55 -36.68
N LEU A 197 15.29 -11.71 -36.55
CA LEU A 197 16.43 -12.12 -37.37
C LEU A 197 16.04 -12.36 -38.82
N MET A 198 14.80 -12.78 -39.04
CA MET A 198 14.28 -13.17 -40.34
C MET A 198 13.32 -12.12 -40.93
N ARG A 199 13.25 -10.93 -40.33
CA ARG A 199 12.32 -9.84 -40.70
C ARG A 199 12.38 -9.38 -42.16
N LYS A 200 13.50 -9.63 -42.85
CA LYS A 200 13.71 -9.25 -44.26
C LYS A 200 13.28 -10.34 -45.25
N ASN A 201 13.00 -11.55 -44.76
CA ASN A 201 12.60 -12.69 -45.57
C ASN A 201 11.07 -12.82 -45.55
N THR A 202 10.54 -13.52 -46.54
CA THR A 202 9.13 -13.90 -46.63
C THR A 202 8.98 -15.40 -46.40
N PHE A 203 7.95 -15.80 -45.67
CA PHE A 203 7.64 -17.20 -45.37
C PHE A 203 6.13 -17.41 -45.46
N SER A 204 5.71 -18.64 -45.75
CA SER A 204 4.40 -19.14 -45.34
C SER A 204 4.42 -19.51 -43.85
N LEU A 205 3.25 -19.69 -43.21
CA LEU A 205 3.23 -20.11 -41.79
C LEU A 205 3.87 -21.49 -41.61
N VAL A 206 3.65 -22.39 -42.58
CA VAL A 206 4.21 -23.75 -42.58
C VAL A 206 5.73 -23.70 -42.72
N GLU A 207 6.25 -22.86 -43.62
CA GLU A 207 7.70 -22.68 -43.78
C GLU A 207 8.34 -22.08 -42.54
N LEU A 208 7.73 -21.05 -41.94
CA LEU A 208 8.22 -20.41 -40.73
C LEU A 208 8.31 -21.41 -39.58
N LEU A 209 7.27 -22.21 -39.35
CA LEU A 209 7.29 -23.24 -38.31
C LEU A 209 8.26 -24.37 -38.64
N GLY A 210 8.43 -24.73 -39.92
CA GLY A 210 9.43 -25.69 -40.36
C GLY A 210 10.89 -25.24 -40.13
N VAL A 211 11.14 -23.93 -39.92
CA VAL A 211 12.46 -23.43 -39.50
C VAL A 211 12.72 -23.74 -38.02
N PHE A 212 11.72 -23.54 -37.15
CA PHE A 212 11.86 -23.73 -35.70
C PHE A 212 11.63 -25.18 -35.25
N PHE A 213 10.78 -25.89 -35.99
CA PHE A 213 10.33 -27.26 -35.74
C PHE A 213 10.41 -28.04 -37.06
N PRO A 214 11.60 -28.46 -37.51
CA PRO A 214 11.78 -29.19 -38.76
C PRO A 214 10.89 -30.44 -38.89
N GLU A 215 10.48 -31.00 -37.76
CA GLU A 215 9.62 -32.18 -37.65
C GLU A 215 8.18 -31.92 -38.14
N THR A 216 7.79 -30.66 -38.26
CA THR A 216 6.46 -30.25 -38.75
C THR A 216 6.35 -30.22 -40.27
N LYS A 217 7.48 -30.28 -41.01
CA LYS A 217 7.47 -30.29 -42.48
C LYS A 217 6.77 -31.53 -43.04
N ASP A 218 5.94 -31.34 -44.06
CA ASP A 218 5.25 -32.40 -44.80
C ASP A 218 4.31 -33.30 -43.97
N THR A 219 3.85 -32.81 -42.81
CA THR A 219 2.99 -33.56 -41.88
C THR A 219 1.49 -33.34 -42.09
N GLY A 220 1.11 -32.26 -42.79
CA GLY A 220 -0.30 -31.90 -42.98
C GLY A 220 -1.02 -31.43 -41.71
N ILE A 221 -0.29 -30.97 -40.67
CA ILE A 221 -0.90 -30.55 -39.39
C ILE A 221 -1.89 -29.37 -39.53
N PHE A 222 -1.80 -28.60 -40.61
CA PHE A 222 -2.66 -27.44 -40.88
C PHE A 222 -3.79 -27.72 -41.88
N THR A 223 -3.89 -28.93 -42.45
CA THR A 223 -4.88 -29.25 -43.49
C THR A 223 -6.23 -29.74 -42.95
N SER A 224 -6.29 -30.19 -41.68
CA SER A 224 -7.49 -30.80 -41.08
C SER A 224 -8.31 -29.89 -40.17
N GLY A 225 -7.88 -28.65 -39.88
CA GLY A 225 -8.67 -27.64 -39.15
C GLY A 225 -9.11 -27.95 -37.69
N GLU A 226 -8.99 -29.19 -37.22
CA GLU A 226 -9.58 -29.68 -35.97
C GLU A 226 -8.64 -29.65 -34.74
N HIS A 227 -7.38 -29.25 -34.90
CA HIS A 227 -6.41 -29.29 -33.81
C HIS A 227 -6.35 -27.97 -33.03
N LYS A 228 -6.60 -28.03 -31.72
CA LYS A 228 -6.40 -26.90 -30.80
C LYS A 228 -4.90 -26.65 -30.62
N MET A 229 -4.41 -25.54 -31.15
CA MET A 229 -2.99 -25.15 -31.11
C MET A 229 -2.78 -23.89 -30.27
N LEU A 230 -1.63 -23.78 -29.62
CA LEU A 230 -1.22 -22.56 -28.90
C LEU A 230 0.06 -21.99 -29.48
N PHE A 231 0.04 -20.71 -29.83
CA PHE A 231 1.23 -19.95 -30.20
C PHE A 231 1.65 -19.05 -29.04
N ILE A 232 2.87 -19.24 -28.54
CA ILE A 232 3.43 -18.42 -27.47
C ILE A 232 4.42 -17.45 -28.10
N LEU A 233 4.08 -16.16 -28.12
CA LEU A 233 4.89 -15.07 -28.66
C LEU A 233 5.62 -14.37 -27.50
N ASP A 234 6.87 -14.76 -27.24
CA ASP A 234 7.64 -14.26 -26.10
C ASP A 234 8.44 -12.99 -26.45
N GLY A 235 8.31 -11.95 -25.63
CA GLY A 235 9.16 -10.75 -25.68
C GLY A 235 8.75 -9.68 -26.69
N LEU A 236 7.47 -9.29 -26.74
CA LEU A 236 6.97 -8.25 -27.66
C LEU A 236 7.72 -6.91 -27.52
N ASP A 237 8.19 -6.56 -26.32
CA ASP A 237 9.00 -5.37 -26.07
C ASP A 237 10.34 -5.34 -26.80
N GLU A 238 10.75 -6.48 -27.33
CA GLU A 238 11.98 -6.64 -28.09
C GLU A 238 11.71 -6.73 -29.60
N SER A 239 10.45 -6.64 -30.02
CA SER A 239 10.05 -6.67 -31.42
C SER A 239 10.58 -5.45 -32.18
N ARG A 240 11.13 -5.71 -33.38
CA ARG A 240 11.49 -4.70 -34.38
C ARG A 240 10.67 -4.87 -35.66
N LEU A 241 9.63 -5.70 -35.61
CA LEU A 241 8.68 -5.90 -36.69
C LEU A 241 7.70 -4.73 -36.66
N SER A 242 7.38 -4.17 -37.83
CA SER A 242 6.36 -3.12 -37.92
C SER A 242 4.98 -3.78 -37.88
N LEU A 243 4.41 -3.89 -36.68
CA LEU A 243 3.08 -4.47 -36.45
C LEU A 243 1.98 -3.42 -36.67
N ASP A 244 1.81 -2.96 -37.91
CA ASP A 244 0.72 -2.02 -38.26
C ASP A 244 -0.59 -2.80 -38.49
N PHE A 245 -1.38 -2.93 -37.43
CA PHE A 245 -2.68 -3.58 -37.52
C PHE A 245 -3.63 -2.83 -38.45
N HIS A 246 -3.53 -1.52 -38.65
CA HIS A 246 -4.52 -0.80 -39.49
C HIS A 246 -4.29 -1.00 -40.99
N LYS A 247 -3.04 -1.14 -41.43
CA LYS A 247 -2.67 -1.20 -42.86
C LYS A 247 -2.27 -2.59 -43.36
N SER A 248 -2.24 -3.60 -42.50
CA SER A 248 -1.83 -4.96 -42.88
C SER A 248 -2.84 -5.65 -43.80
N GLU A 249 -2.32 -6.34 -44.81
CA GLU A 249 -3.07 -7.26 -45.68
C GLU A 249 -3.78 -8.35 -44.88
N ILE A 250 -4.97 -8.76 -45.32
CA ILE A 250 -5.77 -9.83 -44.71
C ILE A 250 -5.39 -11.16 -45.38
N MET A 251 -5.00 -12.13 -44.56
CA MET A 251 -4.58 -13.46 -45.01
C MET A 251 -5.27 -14.55 -44.19
N SER A 252 -5.71 -15.61 -44.87
CA SER A 252 -6.30 -16.81 -44.26
C SER A 252 -5.62 -18.12 -44.67
N ASP A 253 -4.82 -18.11 -45.75
CA ASP A 253 -4.11 -19.30 -46.24
C ASP A 253 -2.75 -19.44 -45.55
N VAL A 254 -2.50 -20.61 -44.97
CA VAL A 254 -1.26 -20.97 -44.27
C VAL A 254 -0.09 -21.23 -45.22
N LEU A 255 -0.34 -21.50 -46.50
CA LEU A 255 0.68 -21.76 -47.53
C LEU A 255 1.12 -20.48 -48.26
N GLN A 256 0.38 -19.37 -48.12
CA GLN A 256 0.71 -18.11 -48.78
C GLN A 256 1.95 -17.46 -48.12
N THR A 257 2.94 -17.10 -48.93
CA THR A 257 4.19 -16.48 -48.45
C THR A 257 4.04 -14.97 -48.25
N THR A 258 4.41 -14.46 -47.08
CA THR A 258 4.41 -13.02 -46.77
C THR A 258 5.48 -12.68 -45.73
N THR A 259 5.57 -11.41 -45.32
CA THR A 259 6.47 -10.98 -44.25
C THR A 259 6.02 -11.53 -42.89
N ILE A 260 6.96 -11.78 -41.98
CA ILE A 260 6.66 -12.28 -40.63
C ILE A 260 5.68 -11.35 -39.89
N ALA A 261 5.80 -10.03 -40.08
CA ALA A 261 4.90 -9.05 -39.47
C ALA A 261 3.43 -9.31 -39.88
N VAL A 262 3.18 -9.53 -41.17
CA VAL A 262 1.84 -9.79 -41.71
C VAL A 262 1.30 -11.15 -41.22
N LEU A 263 2.15 -12.19 -41.13
CA LEU A 263 1.76 -13.49 -40.56
C LEU A 263 1.29 -13.35 -39.10
N LEU A 264 2.08 -12.69 -38.25
CA LEU A 264 1.75 -12.51 -36.84
C LEU A 264 0.51 -11.65 -36.64
N ILE A 265 0.34 -10.57 -37.43
CA ILE A 265 -0.87 -9.73 -37.36
C ILE A 265 -2.12 -10.54 -37.68
N ASN A 266 -2.10 -11.35 -38.74
CA ASN A 266 -3.25 -12.17 -39.13
C ASN A 266 -3.50 -13.33 -38.16
N LEU A 267 -2.46 -13.89 -37.55
CA LEU A 267 -2.58 -14.85 -36.45
C LEU A 267 -3.21 -14.21 -35.22
N ILE A 268 -2.77 -13.02 -34.81
CA ILE A 268 -3.32 -12.33 -33.63
C ILE A 268 -4.78 -11.93 -33.86
N ARG A 269 -5.12 -11.47 -35.07
CA ARG A 269 -6.51 -11.14 -35.48
C ARG A 269 -7.44 -12.35 -35.59
N GLY A 270 -6.92 -13.58 -35.54
CA GLY A 270 -7.70 -14.79 -35.81
C GLY A 270 -8.15 -14.94 -37.27
N ARG A 271 -7.49 -14.26 -38.21
CA ARG A 271 -7.71 -14.43 -39.66
C ARG A 271 -6.94 -15.64 -40.21
N LEU A 272 -5.74 -15.84 -39.68
CA LEU A 272 -4.89 -17.01 -39.91
C LEU A 272 -5.03 -17.95 -38.70
N LEU A 273 -5.47 -19.19 -38.92
CA LEU A 273 -5.80 -20.17 -37.86
C LEU A 273 -6.77 -19.63 -36.79
N PRO A 274 -8.08 -19.50 -37.11
CA PRO A 274 -9.06 -18.91 -36.19
C PRO A 274 -9.17 -19.61 -34.82
N LEU A 275 -9.03 -20.95 -34.80
CA LEU A 275 -9.13 -21.78 -33.59
C LEU A 275 -7.83 -21.84 -32.76
N ALA A 276 -6.75 -21.21 -33.24
CA ALA A 276 -5.50 -21.18 -32.49
C ALA A 276 -5.55 -20.17 -31.34
N LEU A 277 -5.07 -20.60 -30.18
CA LEU A 277 -4.85 -19.75 -29.02
C LEU A 277 -3.53 -18.98 -29.20
N VAL A 278 -3.49 -17.75 -28.67
CA VAL A 278 -2.31 -16.89 -28.75
C VAL A 278 -1.99 -16.36 -27.35
N TRP A 279 -0.77 -16.60 -26.88
CA TRP A 279 -0.25 -16.04 -25.64
C TRP A 279 0.93 -15.12 -25.93
N ILE A 280 0.88 -13.88 -25.49
CA ILE A 280 1.89 -12.87 -25.77
C ILE A 280 2.47 -12.35 -24.45
N THR A 281 3.79 -12.40 -24.30
CA THR A 281 4.47 -11.79 -23.14
C THR A 281 5.07 -10.44 -23.54
N SER A 282 4.93 -9.43 -22.68
CA SER A 282 5.41 -8.07 -23.00
C SER A 282 5.70 -7.25 -21.75
N ARG A 283 6.46 -6.17 -21.87
CA ARG A 283 6.36 -5.04 -20.93
C ARG A 283 5.07 -4.24 -21.16
N PRO A 284 4.53 -3.56 -20.13
CA PRO A 284 3.28 -2.79 -20.25
C PRO A 284 3.28 -1.79 -21.41
N VAL A 285 4.38 -1.05 -21.60
CA VAL A 285 4.50 -0.05 -22.67
C VAL A 285 4.39 -0.68 -24.06
N ALA A 286 5.07 -1.79 -24.30
CA ALA A 286 5.11 -2.43 -25.62
C ALA A 286 3.81 -3.16 -25.98
N SER A 287 3.01 -3.56 -24.98
CA SER A 287 1.74 -4.26 -25.20
C SER A 287 0.74 -3.45 -26.03
N ARG A 288 0.83 -2.10 -25.98
CA ARG A 288 -0.01 -1.16 -26.74
C ARG A 288 0.14 -1.27 -28.24
N GLN A 289 1.18 -1.93 -28.73
CA GLN A 289 1.32 -2.24 -30.15
C GLN A 289 0.18 -3.15 -30.65
N ILE A 290 -0.49 -3.86 -29.74
CA ILE A 290 -1.60 -4.76 -30.06
C ILE A 290 -2.92 -4.06 -29.70
N PRO A 291 -3.85 -3.89 -30.65
CA PRO A 291 -5.16 -3.32 -30.38
C PRO A 291 -5.94 -4.14 -29.33
N LEU A 292 -6.61 -3.46 -28.40
CA LEU A 292 -7.43 -4.11 -27.36
C LEU A 292 -8.56 -4.97 -27.94
N GLU A 293 -9.06 -4.62 -29.13
CA GLU A 293 -10.06 -5.39 -29.88
C GLU A 293 -9.59 -6.81 -30.25
N CYS A 294 -8.28 -7.05 -30.27
CA CYS A 294 -7.69 -8.35 -30.59
C CYS A 294 -7.32 -9.16 -29.33
N VAL A 295 -7.66 -8.67 -28.12
CA VAL A 295 -7.21 -9.22 -26.84
C VAL A 295 -8.39 -9.53 -25.94
N ASP A 296 -8.55 -10.80 -25.54
CA ASP A 296 -9.66 -11.23 -24.68
C ASP A 296 -9.33 -11.12 -23.20
N LEU A 297 -8.04 -11.31 -22.84
CA LEU A 297 -7.57 -11.24 -21.47
C LEU A 297 -6.19 -10.57 -21.39
N VAL A 298 -6.09 -9.56 -20.53
CA VAL A 298 -4.81 -9.01 -20.10
C VAL A 298 -4.53 -9.52 -18.70
N THR A 299 -3.33 -10.05 -18.48
CA THR A 299 -2.84 -10.45 -17.15
C THR A 299 -1.57 -9.71 -16.81
N GLU A 300 -1.30 -9.54 -15.52
CA GLU A 300 -0.11 -8.87 -15.02
C GLU A 300 0.65 -9.79 -14.07
N VAL A 301 1.95 -9.95 -14.32
CA VAL A 301 2.86 -10.65 -13.42
C VAL A 301 3.37 -9.66 -12.39
N ARG A 302 2.99 -9.86 -11.12
CA ARG A 302 3.41 -8.99 -10.03
C ARG A 302 4.80 -9.36 -9.52
N GLY A 303 5.15 -10.66 -9.45
CA GLY A 303 6.44 -11.13 -8.95
C GLY A 303 6.27 -12.13 -7.81
N PHE A 304 7.25 -12.20 -6.89
CA PHE A 304 7.18 -13.04 -5.69
C PHE A 304 6.54 -12.31 -4.51
N ASN A 305 5.45 -12.85 -3.98
CA ASN A 305 4.94 -12.47 -2.67
C ASN A 305 5.90 -12.93 -1.55
N ASN A 306 5.67 -12.49 -0.30
CA ASN A 306 6.59 -12.81 0.80
C ASN A 306 6.80 -14.34 1.01
N PRO A 307 5.75 -15.19 0.99
CA PRO A 307 5.95 -16.65 1.03
C PRO A 307 6.79 -17.21 -0.13
N GLN A 308 6.55 -16.74 -1.36
CA GLN A 308 7.27 -17.20 -2.56
C GLN A 308 8.75 -16.81 -2.53
N LYS A 309 9.11 -15.67 -1.93
CA LYS A 309 10.52 -15.29 -1.71
C LYS A 309 11.23 -16.33 -0.87
N ASP A 310 10.65 -16.70 0.28
CA ASP A 310 11.21 -17.69 1.19
C ASP A 310 11.31 -19.07 0.51
N GLU A 311 10.28 -19.46 -0.24
CA GLU A 311 10.28 -20.70 -1.02
C GLU A 311 11.42 -20.74 -2.03
N TYR A 312 11.63 -19.65 -2.77
CA TYR A 312 12.72 -19.55 -3.75
C TYR A 312 14.08 -19.78 -3.10
N PHE A 313 14.38 -19.11 -1.98
CA PHE A 313 15.67 -19.27 -1.30
C PHE A 313 15.87 -20.70 -0.76
N ARG A 314 14.82 -21.35 -0.23
CA ARG A 314 14.89 -22.75 0.24
C ARG A 314 15.09 -23.74 -0.91
N ARG A 315 14.49 -23.50 -2.08
CA ARG A 315 14.71 -24.33 -3.28
C ARG A 315 16.12 -24.14 -3.84
N LYS A 316 16.63 -22.91 -3.78
CA LYS A 316 17.91 -22.53 -4.38
C LYS A 316 19.11 -23.03 -3.59
N ILE A 317 19.08 -22.89 -2.27
CA ILE A 317 20.19 -23.22 -1.37
C ILE A 317 19.92 -24.58 -0.76
N SER A 318 20.81 -25.55 -1.02
CA SER A 318 20.60 -26.94 -0.58
C SER A 318 20.75 -27.13 0.94
N ASP A 319 21.53 -26.27 1.61
CA ASP A 319 21.67 -26.25 3.08
C ASP A 319 20.54 -25.43 3.71
N GLU A 320 19.64 -26.11 4.42
CA GLU A 320 18.47 -25.51 5.06
C GLU A 320 18.84 -24.45 6.13
N ARG A 321 19.95 -24.67 6.88
CA ARG A 321 20.39 -23.70 7.90
C ARG A 321 20.92 -22.43 7.24
N LEU A 322 21.68 -22.58 6.15
CA LEU A 322 22.16 -21.44 5.37
C LEU A 322 21.00 -20.73 4.67
N ALA A 323 20.04 -21.45 4.10
CA ALA A 323 18.85 -20.88 3.48
C ALA A 323 18.04 -20.02 4.47
N ASN A 324 17.80 -20.52 5.68
CA ASN A 324 17.09 -19.77 6.72
C ASN A 324 17.88 -18.53 7.18
N ARG A 325 19.23 -18.61 7.25
CA ARG A 325 20.08 -17.44 7.52
C ARG A 325 20.03 -16.39 6.40
N VAL A 326 20.03 -16.82 5.14
CA VAL A 326 19.86 -15.94 3.97
C VAL A 326 18.51 -15.25 4.02
N ILE A 327 17.43 -16.00 4.28
CA ILE A 327 16.07 -15.45 4.40
C ILE A 327 16.01 -14.41 5.53
N ALA A 328 16.55 -14.74 6.71
CA ALA A 328 16.61 -13.80 7.83
C ALA A 328 17.41 -12.54 7.49
N HIS A 329 18.57 -12.69 6.83
CA HIS A 329 19.39 -11.55 6.41
C HIS A 329 18.68 -10.68 5.37
N VAL A 330 18.07 -11.27 4.33
CA VAL A 330 17.32 -10.53 3.30
C VAL A 330 16.15 -9.78 3.94
N LYS A 331 15.41 -10.42 4.86
CA LYS A 331 14.32 -9.77 5.61
C LYS A 331 14.83 -8.61 6.48
N SER A 332 15.99 -8.77 7.12
CA SER A 332 16.64 -7.73 7.92
C SER A 332 17.12 -6.51 7.10
N CYS A 333 17.27 -6.68 5.79
CA CYS A 333 17.77 -5.66 4.88
C CYS A 333 16.66 -5.20 3.94
N ARG A 334 15.87 -4.20 4.37
CA ARG A 334 14.62 -3.83 3.70
C ARG A 334 14.74 -3.53 2.20
N SER A 335 15.78 -2.82 1.78
CA SER A 335 16.05 -2.54 0.35
C SER A 335 16.19 -3.84 -0.45
N LEU A 336 16.93 -4.81 0.10
CA LEU A 336 17.09 -6.13 -0.53
C LEU A 336 15.78 -6.91 -0.54
N HIS A 337 15.00 -6.89 0.55
CA HIS A 337 13.72 -7.60 0.63
C HIS A 337 12.68 -7.09 -0.38
N ILE A 338 12.60 -5.77 -0.58
CA ILE A 338 11.72 -5.15 -1.59
C ILE A 338 12.18 -5.58 -2.99
N MET A 339 13.48 -5.49 -3.27
CA MET A 339 14.02 -5.86 -4.58
C MET A 339 13.83 -7.34 -4.90
N CYS A 340 13.90 -8.22 -3.90
CA CYS A 340 13.58 -9.65 -4.01
C CYS A 340 12.10 -9.94 -4.37
N HIS A 341 11.27 -8.93 -4.59
CA HIS A 341 10.01 -9.13 -5.31
C HIS A 341 10.24 -9.58 -6.76
N ILE A 342 11.34 -9.15 -7.40
CA ILE A 342 11.75 -9.68 -8.70
C ILE A 342 12.62 -10.94 -8.53
N PRO A 343 12.29 -12.06 -9.18
CA PRO A 343 13.09 -13.28 -9.13
C PRO A 343 14.57 -13.10 -9.47
N VAL A 344 14.93 -12.21 -10.40
CA VAL A 344 16.35 -11.95 -10.76
C VAL A 344 17.16 -11.40 -9.58
N PHE A 345 16.54 -10.61 -8.70
CA PHE A 345 17.19 -10.11 -7.49
C PHE A 345 17.32 -11.22 -6.44
N CYS A 346 16.33 -12.12 -6.31
CA CYS A 346 16.47 -13.30 -5.47
C CYS A 346 17.63 -14.19 -5.92
N TRP A 347 17.75 -14.42 -7.23
CA TRP A 347 18.86 -15.18 -7.81
C TRP A 347 20.22 -14.57 -7.47
N MET A 348 20.36 -13.26 -7.65
CA MET A 348 21.60 -12.55 -7.33
C MET A 348 21.90 -12.59 -5.83
N ALA A 349 20.90 -12.32 -4.99
CA ALA A 349 21.04 -12.34 -3.54
C ALA A 349 21.43 -13.74 -3.04
N ALA A 350 20.80 -14.80 -3.55
CA ALA A 350 21.15 -16.18 -3.20
C ALA A 350 22.62 -16.48 -3.52
N ASN A 351 23.09 -16.17 -4.73
CA ASN A 351 24.47 -16.44 -5.14
C ASN A 351 25.52 -15.67 -4.33
N VAL A 352 25.23 -14.40 -4.01
CA VAL A 352 26.15 -13.57 -3.22
C VAL A 352 26.16 -14.01 -1.76
N LEU A 353 24.99 -14.15 -1.16
CA LEU A 353 24.84 -14.44 0.26
C LEU A 353 25.23 -15.88 0.61
N GLU A 354 25.00 -16.86 -0.28
CA GLU A 354 25.44 -18.25 -0.11
C GLU A 354 26.97 -18.34 0.07
N LYS A 355 27.74 -17.49 -0.62
CA LYS A 355 29.21 -17.48 -0.51
C LYS A 355 29.76 -16.59 0.61
N ARG A 356 29.02 -15.55 1.00
CA ARG A 356 29.52 -14.53 1.95
C ARG A 356 29.01 -14.72 3.39
N LEU A 357 27.80 -15.25 3.61
CA LEU A 357 27.27 -15.52 4.96
C LEU A 357 27.95 -16.66 5.74
N PRO A 358 28.57 -17.69 5.14
CA PRO A 358 29.25 -18.74 5.91
C PRO A 358 30.50 -18.27 6.66
N MET A 359 31.12 -17.16 6.25
CA MET A 359 32.29 -16.58 6.90
C MET A 359 31.88 -15.83 8.19
N THR A 360 32.61 -16.03 9.28
CA THR A 360 32.24 -15.64 10.66
C THR A 360 32.22 -14.14 11.00
N ASP A 361 32.53 -13.24 10.07
CA ASP A 361 32.53 -11.78 10.34
C ASP A 361 31.32 -11.07 9.72
N SER A 362 30.45 -10.53 10.58
CA SER A 362 29.20 -9.84 10.17
C SER A 362 29.40 -8.51 9.42
N LYS A 363 30.64 -8.01 9.34
CA LYS A 363 30.96 -6.70 8.74
C LYS A 363 31.00 -6.69 7.22
N ASP A 364 31.23 -7.84 6.57
CA ASP A 364 31.38 -7.97 5.11
C ASP A 364 30.10 -8.45 4.40
N THR A 365 28.99 -8.61 5.12
CA THR A 365 27.72 -9.05 4.52
C THR A 365 26.99 -7.85 3.88
N PRO A 366 26.57 -7.92 2.61
CA PRO A 366 25.89 -6.81 1.93
C PRO A 366 24.55 -6.47 2.58
N LYS A 367 24.36 -5.21 2.95
CA LYS A 367 23.11 -4.66 3.50
C LYS A 367 22.37 -3.75 2.54
N THR A 368 23.10 -3.08 1.65
CA THR A 368 22.53 -2.18 0.63
C THR A 368 22.51 -2.82 -0.75
N LEU A 369 21.74 -2.24 -1.68
CA LEU A 369 21.68 -2.72 -3.05
C LEU A 369 23.05 -2.57 -3.73
N THR A 370 23.74 -1.45 -3.50
CA THR A 370 25.07 -1.22 -4.06
C THR A 370 26.08 -2.24 -3.57
N GLN A 371 26.08 -2.57 -2.28
CA GLN A 371 26.95 -3.60 -1.72
C GLN A 371 26.68 -4.96 -2.39
N MET A 372 25.41 -5.35 -2.55
CA MET A 372 25.04 -6.59 -3.21
C MET A 372 25.66 -6.69 -4.62
N TYR A 373 25.60 -5.61 -5.40
CA TYR A 373 26.20 -5.55 -6.73
C TYR A 373 27.73 -5.52 -6.73
N ILE A 374 28.37 -4.87 -5.75
CA ILE A 374 29.84 -4.92 -5.58
C ILE A 374 30.31 -6.34 -5.28
N HIS A 375 29.61 -7.06 -4.41
CA HIS A 375 29.94 -8.45 -4.12
C HIS A 375 29.64 -9.37 -5.30
N PHE A 376 28.56 -9.11 -6.05
CA PHE A 376 28.28 -9.79 -7.32
C PHE A 376 29.43 -9.59 -8.33
N LEU A 377 29.90 -8.35 -8.50
CA LEU A 377 31.07 -8.03 -9.32
C LEU A 377 32.35 -8.72 -8.82
N SER A 378 32.50 -8.87 -7.51
CA SER A 378 33.66 -9.56 -6.92
C SER A 378 33.63 -11.06 -7.24
N LEU A 379 32.47 -11.70 -7.12
CA LEU A 379 32.28 -13.11 -7.53
C LEU A 379 32.51 -13.29 -9.03
N TYR A 380 32.07 -12.31 -9.83
CA TYR A 380 32.33 -12.26 -11.27
C TYR A 380 33.83 -12.21 -11.58
N ALA A 381 34.56 -11.32 -10.91
CA ALA A 381 36.00 -11.17 -11.07
C ALA A 381 36.78 -12.44 -10.64
N GLU A 382 36.34 -13.11 -9.57
CA GLU A 382 36.91 -14.39 -9.12
C GLU A 382 36.70 -15.50 -10.16
N ASP A 383 35.52 -15.60 -10.76
CA ASP A 383 35.22 -16.60 -11.79
C ASP A 383 36.02 -16.36 -13.08
N MET A 384 36.14 -15.10 -13.51
CA MET A 384 37.00 -14.73 -14.65
C MET A 384 38.46 -15.15 -14.45
N LYS A 385 39.00 -14.98 -13.23
CA LYS A 385 40.37 -15.42 -12.92
C LYS A 385 40.55 -16.93 -13.07
N LYS A 386 39.53 -17.73 -12.72
CA LYS A 386 39.58 -19.21 -12.84
C LYS A 386 39.58 -19.69 -14.30
N ARG A 387 38.89 -18.97 -15.19
CA ARG A 387 38.80 -19.31 -16.63
C ARG A 387 40.08 -19.01 -17.43
N LEU A 388 41.03 -18.25 -16.89
CA LEU A 388 42.29 -17.91 -17.55
C LEU A 388 43.52 -18.46 -16.78
N PRO A 389 43.90 -19.74 -16.97
CA PRO A 389 45.15 -20.26 -16.42
C PRO A 389 46.35 -19.83 -17.30
N GLY A 390 47.35 -19.12 -16.74
CA GLY A 390 48.73 -19.17 -17.28
C GLY A 390 49.53 -17.89 -17.61
N ARG A 391 49.15 -16.66 -17.23
CA ARG A 391 50.06 -15.48 -17.40
C ARG A 391 50.17 -14.64 -16.12
N ARG A 392 51.40 -14.42 -15.66
CA ARG A 392 51.73 -13.85 -14.34
C ARG A 392 51.86 -12.31 -14.28
N GLU A 393 51.72 -11.56 -15.38
CA GLU A 393 51.74 -10.08 -15.35
C GLU A 393 50.48 -9.43 -15.97
N SER A 394 49.85 -8.56 -15.17
CA SER A 394 48.71 -7.64 -15.43
C SER A 394 47.30 -8.22 -15.71
N ASN A 395 46.82 -9.19 -14.93
CA ASN A 395 45.39 -9.56 -14.93
C ASN A 395 44.48 -8.44 -14.38
N ALA A 396 44.98 -7.58 -13.49
CA ALA A 396 44.18 -6.54 -12.84
C ALA A 396 43.93 -5.31 -13.73
N ASP A 397 44.93 -4.82 -14.45
CA ASP A 397 44.74 -3.64 -15.33
C ASP A 397 43.92 -4.01 -16.56
N ARG A 398 44.09 -5.23 -17.08
CA ARG A 398 43.23 -5.76 -18.16
C ARG A 398 41.78 -5.88 -17.71
N MET A 399 41.53 -6.46 -16.53
CA MET A 399 40.18 -6.53 -15.95
C MET A 399 39.58 -5.14 -15.73
N ARG A 400 40.37 -4.18 -15.23
CA ARG A 400 39.95 -2.78 -15.04
C ARG A 400 39.58 -2.12 -16.37
N ALA A 401 40.42 -2.26 -17.40
CA ALA A 401 40.16 -1.71 -18.73
C ALA A 401 38.86 -2.28 -19.33
N ASN A 402 38.67 -3.59 -19.20
CA ASN A 402 37.49 -4.30 -19.68
C ASN A 402 36.21 -3.81 -18.96
N LEU A 403 36.24 -3.66 -17.63
CA LEU A 403 35.10 -3.16 -16.85
C LEU A 403 34.77 -1.70 -17.16
N ILE A 404 35.79 -0.85 -17.38
CA ILE A 404 35.58 0.55 -17.79
C ILE A 404 34.93 0.60 -19.19
N ALA A 405 35.39 -0.22 -20.14
CA ALA A 405 34.80 -0.30 -21.47
C ALA A 405 33.33 -0.73 -21.42
N LEU A 406 33.02 -1.77 -20.64
CA LEU A 406 31.66 -2.25 -20.43
C LEU A 406 30.77 -1.21 -19.77
N GLY A 407 31.25 -0.56 -18.69
CA GLY A 407 30.49 0.48 -18.01
C GLY A 407 30.27 1.73 -18.88
N LYS A 408 31.22 2.07 -19.76
CA LYS A 408 31.07 3.15 -20.74
C LYS A 408 29.96 2.85 -21.75
N LEU A 409 29.90 1.61 -22.25
CA LEU A 409 28.81 1.14 -23.11
C LEU A 409 27.49 1.22 -22.36
N ALA A 410 27.43 0.68 -21.14
CA ALA A 410 26.23 0.70 -20.30
C ALA A 410 25.70 2.12 -20.07
N PHE A 411 26.59 3.07 -19.75
CA PHE A 411 26.24 4.47 -19.56
C PHE A 411 25.69 5.13 -20.83
N LYS A 412 26.33 4.90 -22.00
CA LYS A 412 25.86 5.46 -23.27
C LYS A 412 24.50 4.91 -23.68
N GLU A 413 24.28 3.60 -23.55
CA GLU A 413 23.00 2.99 -23.90
C GLU A 413 21.91 3.38 -22.91
N LEU A 414 22.25 3.61 -21.64
CA LEU A 414 21.33 4.16 -20.64
C LEU A 414 20.92 5.59 -21.01
N GLU A 415 21.85 6.45 -21.47
CA GLU A 415 21.53 7.80 -21.93
C GLU A 415 20.65 7.83 -23.18
N LYS A 416 20.74 6.80 -24.04
CA LYS A 416 19.88 6.64 -25.22
C LYS A 416 18.54 5.96 -24.90
N GLY A 417 18.39 5.36 -23.71
CA GLY A 417 17.24 4.54 -23.37
C GLY A 417 17.18 3.19 -24.12
N HIS A 418 18.32 2.70 -24.59
CA HIS A 418 18.42 1.44 -25.32
C HIS A 418 18.70 0.25 -24.39
N LEU A 419 18.02 -0.86 -24.65
CA LEU A 419 18.16 -2.13 -23.92
C LEU A 419 18.98 -3.19 -24.68
N ILE A 420 19.17 -3.00 -25.99
CA ILE A 420 19.85 -3.94 -26.90
C ILE A 420 20.96 -3.18 -27.62
N PHE A 421 22.13 -3.81 -27.73
CA PHE A 421 23.31 -3.29 -28.43
C PHE A 421 23.95 -4.37 -29.30
N TYR A 422 24.81 -3.95 -30.25
CA TYR A 422 25.37 -4.83 -31.28
C TYR A 422 26.86 -5.10 -31.09
N GLU A 423 27.39 -6.08 -31.83
CA GLU A 423 28.84 -6.32 -31.93
C GLU A 423 29.61 -5.07 -32.38
N SER A 424 29.03 -4.27 -33.28
CA SER A 424 29.57 -2.97 -33.67
C SER A 424 29.65 -1.98 -32.50
N ASP A 425 28.66 -1.95 -31.59
CA ASP A 425 28.70 -1.11 -30.38
C ASP A 425 29.77 -1.58 -29.38
N LEU A 426 29.99 -2.89 -29.26
CA LEU A 426 31.08 -3.45 -28.46
C LEU A 426 32.44 -2.95 -28.98
N ILE A 427 32.66 -3.08 -30.29
CA ILE A 427 33.90 -2.66 -30.96
C ILE A 427 34.11 -1.15 -30.81
N LEU A 428 33.07 -0.34 -31.05
CA LEU A 428 33.12 1.13 -30.91
C LEU A 428 33.47 1.60 -29.49
N ASN A 429 33.22 0.76 -28.48
CA ASN A 429 33.56 1.05 -27.09
C ASN A 429 34.83 0.34 -26.61
N GLY A 430 35.57 -0.34 -27.51
CA GLY A 430 36.86 -0.95 -27.24
C GLY A 430 36.80 -2.37 -26.68
N ILE A 431 35.68 -3.08 -26.86
CA ILE A 431 35.50 -4.48 -26.46
C ILE A 431 35.64 -5.36 -27.69
N ASP A 432 36.72 -6.17 -27.75
CA ASP A 432 36.95 -7.13 -28.82
C ASP A 432 36.12 -8.42 -28.62
N VAL A 433 35.91 -9.21 -29.68
CA VAL A 433 35.15 -10.47 -29.70
C VAL A 433 35.71 -11.50 -28.71
N THR A 434 37.03 -11.55 -28.54
CA THR A 434 37.68 -12.41 -27.53
C THR A 434 37.43 -11.95 -26.10
N GLN A 435 37.18 -10.65 -25.88
CA GLN A 435 36.76 -10.12 -24.59
C GLN A 435 35.26 -10.25 -24.38
N ALA A 436 34.47 -10.27 -25.47
CA ALA A 436 33.03 -10.34 -25.39
C ALA A 436 32.52 -11.67 -24.80
N SER A 437 33.23 -12.78 -25.01
CA SER A 437 32.95 -14.07 -24.36
C SER A 437 33.27 -14.07 -22.87
N MET A 438 34.15 -13.18 -22.40
CA MET A 438 34.52 -13.08 -20.97
C MET A 438 33.37 -12.56 -20.11
N PHE A 439 32.46 -11.77 -20.68
CA PHE A 439 31.31 -11.17 -20.01
C PHE A 439 30.01 -12.00 -20.10
N SER A 440 30.13 -13.27 -20.48
CA SER A 440 29.03 -14.23 -20.43
C SER A 440 28.42 -14.28 -19.01
N GLY A 441 27.13 -13.96 -18.90
CA GLY A 441 26.39 -13.91 -17.63
C GLY A 441 26.19 -12.51 -17.04
N VAL A 442 26.85 -11.46 -17.55
CA VAL A 442 26.54 -10.05 -17.26
C VAL A 442 25.63 -9.46 -18.34
N TYR A 443 25.93 -9.80 -19.59
CA TYR A 443 25.01 -9.66 -20.71
C TYR A 443 24.82 -11.03 -21.37
N THR A 444 23.63 -11.24 -21.92
CA THR A 444 23.31 -12.43 -22.70
C THR A 444 23.57 -12.15 -24.17
N GLN A 445 24.44 -12.97 -24.79
CA GLN A 445 24.50 -13.07 -26.24
C GLN A 445 23.20 -13.73 -26.71
N ILE A 446 22.57 -13.15 -27.73
CA ILE A 446 21.20 -13.54 -28.13
C ILE A 446 21.17 -14.84 -28.97
N PHE A 447 22.32 -15.47 -29.28
CA PHE A 447 22.40 -16.58 -30.24
C PHE A 447 22.87 -17.93 -29.65
N ASN A 448 22.20 -19.00 -30.10
CA ASN A 448 22.68 -20.39 -30.14
C ASN A 448 23.28 -20.68 -31.53
N GLU A 449 24.28 -21.57 -31.60
CA GLU A 449 25.08 -21.92 -32.79
C GLU A 449 24.30 -22.66 -33.92
N GLU A 450 22.98 -22.84 -33.82
CA GLU A 450 22.21 -23.77 -34.67
C GLU A 450 21.51 -23.15 -35.90
N LEU A 451 21.37 -21.82 -36.01
CA LEU A 451 20.72 -21.16 -37.15
C LEU A 451 21.74 -20.46 -38.07
N THR A 452 22.10 -21.11 -39.18
CA THR A 452 23.13 -20.72 -40.17
C THR A 452 22.85 -19.44 -40.99
N LEU A 453 21.78 -18.69 -40.70
CA LEU A 453 21.22 -17.69 -41.64
C LEU A 453 21.60 -16.22 -41.38
N CYS A 454 22.39 -15.87 -40.35
CA CYS A 454 22.69 -14.46 -40.02
C CYS A 454 24.15 -14.17 -39.63
N LYS A 455 24.68 -12.99 -40.00
CA LYS A 455 26.12 -12.62 -39.91
C LYS A 455 26.52 -11.69 -38.74
N GLU A 456 25.60 -11.07 -37.99
CA GLU A 456 25.94 -10.09 -36.93
C GLU A 456 25.36 -10.46 -35.55
N LYS A 457 26.18 -10.35 -34.48
CA LYS A 457 25.80 -10.74 -33.11
C LYS A 457 25.14 -9.58 -32.34
N MET A 458 24.13 -9.91 -31.52
CA MET A 458 23.39 -8.96 -30.67
C MET A 458 23.47 -9.33 -29.19
N PHE A 459 23.39 -8.33 -28.32
CA PHE A 459 23.60 -8.44 -26.88
C PHE A 459 22.64 -7.55 -26.07
N CYS A 460 22.28 -7.99 -24.86
CA CYS A 460 21.55 -7.19 -23.88
C CYS A 460 22.01 -7.53 -22.46
N PHE A 461 21.95 -6.57 -21.53
CA PHE A 461 22.21 -6.86 -20.11
C PHE A 461 21.13 -7.79 -19.55
N VAL A 462 21.51 -8.68 -18.61
CA VAL A 462 20.56 -9.64 -17.99
C VAL A 462 19.38 -8.93 -17.32
N HIS A 463 19.61 -7.71 -16.82
CA HIS A 463 18.58 -6.84 -16.27
C HIS A 463 18.99 -5.36 -16.38
N LEU A 464 18.03 -4.43 -16.43
CA LEU A 464 18.31 -2.99 -16.52
C LEU A 464 19.15 -2.48 -15.34
N SER A 465 18.88 -2.96 -14.12
CA SER A 465 19.69 -2.60 -12.95
C SER A 465 21.16 -3.02 -13.05
N VAL A 466 21.48 -4.07 -13.82
CA VAL A 466 22.87 -4.45 -14.11
C VAL A 466 23.52 -3.38 -15.00
N GLN A 467 22.82 -2.94 -16.05
CA GLN A 467 23.25 -1.83 -16.91
C GLN A 467 23.46 -0.54 -16.09
N GLU A 468 22.51 -0.20 -15.22
CA GLU A 468 22.58 0.99 -14.36
C GLU A 468 23.75 0.92 -13.36
N PHE A 469 24.02 -0.25 -12.78
CA PHE A 469 25.17 -0.46 -11.91
C PHE A 469 26.49 -0.26 -12.65
N PHE A 470 26.66 -0.89 -13.82
CA PHE A 470 27.88 -0.73 -14.62
C PHE A 470 28.06 0.71 -15.13
N ALA A 471 26.96 1.40 -15.46
CA ALA A 471 26.97 2.81 -15.78
C ALA A 471 27.46 3.67 -14.59
N ALA A 472 26.91 3.45 -13.39
CA ALA A 472 27.34 4.14 -12.17
C ALA A 472 28.81 3.85 -11.82
N LEU A 473 29.23 2.59 -11.96
CA LEU A 473 30.61 2.16 -11.79
C LEU A 473 31.55 2.89 -12.75
N TYR A 474 31.17 3.04 -14.02
CA TYR A 474 31.96 3.81 -14.99
C TYR A 474 32.11 5.28 -14.59
N VAL A 475 31.02 5.94 -14.17
CA VAL A 475 31.08 7.34 -13.70
C VAL A 475 32.01 7.45 -12.49
N ASN A 476 31.86 6.55 -11.50
CA ASN A 476 32.68 6.54 -10.29
C ASN A 476 34.16 6.26 -10.58
N LEU A 477 34.48 5.24 -11.39
CA LEU A 477 35.86 4.90 -11.74
C LEU A 477 36.53 5.97 -12.59
N THR A 478 35.82 6.54 -13.57
CA THR A 478 36.35 7.60 -14.44
C THR A 478 36.66 8.87 -13.65
N PHE A 479 35.81 9.24 -12.69
CA PHE A 479 36.07 10.36 -11.80
C PHE A 479 37.27 10.09 -10.89
N ASN A 480 37.28 8.94 -10.20
CA ASN A 480 38.34 8.61 -9.24
C ASN A 480 39.70 8.32 -9.88
N ASN A 481 39.73 7.81 -11.11
CA ASN A 481 40.99 7.51 -11.80
C ASN A 481 41.48 8.74 -12.58
N ASP A 482 40.59 9.42 -13.32
CA ASP A 482 40.99 10.42 -14.33
C ASP A 482 40.60 11.87 -13.98
N ASN A 483 39.86 12.07 -12.88
CA ASN A 483 39.28 13.38 -12.49
C ASN A 483 38.30 13.97 -13.53
N ILE A 484 37.57 13.11 -14.25
CA ILE A 484 36.64 13.53 -15.30
C ILE A 484 35.21 13.31 -14.83
N ASN A 485 34.43 14.39 -14.76
CA ASN A 485 32.98 14.31 -14.57
C ASN A 485 32.29 14.10 -15.93
N VAL A 486 31.83 12.88 -16.19
CA VAL A 486 31.16 12.50 -17.44
C VAL A 486 29.70 12.95 -17.52
N LEU A 487 29.10 13.43 -16.42
CA LEU A 487 27.73 13.93 -16.40
C LEU A 487 27.60 15.34 -16.99
N VAL A 488 28.72 16.06 -17.18
CA VAL A 488 28.76 17.43 -17.76
C VAL A 488 29.01 17.40 -19.27
N LYS A 489 28.20 18.15 -20.04
CA LYS A 489 28.27 18.22 -21.52
C LYS A 489 29.63 18.76 -22.01
N LYS A 490 30.05 18.30 -23.21
CA LYS A 490 31.35 18.63 -23.86
C LYS A 490 31.61 20.13 -24.09
N SER A 491 30.59 21.00 -24.10
CA SER A 491 30.71 22.43 -24.45
C SER A 491 31.15 23.34 -23.30
N SER A 492 31.27 22.81 -22.07
CA SER A 492 31.80 23.56 -20.92
C SER A 492 33.31 23.36 -20.85
N ALA A 493 34.10 24.45 -20.85
CA ALA A 493 35.57 24.43 -20.86
C ALA A 493 36.26 23.79 -19.61
N SER A 494 35.52 23.04 -18.78
CA SER A 494 35.94 22.61 -17.43
C SER A 494 35.60 21.16 -17.12
N ARG A 495 36.01 20.20 -17.98
CA ARG A 495 35.96 18.76 -17.59
C ARG A 495 36.99 18.37 -16.52
N ARG A 496 38.03 19.19 -16.35
CA ARG A 496 39.05 19.06 -15.30
C ARG A 496 38.92 20.25 -14.36
N PHE A 497 38.62 19.99 -13.10
CA PHE A 497 38.53 21.04 -12.08
C PHE A 497 39.89 21.23 -11.40
N PRO A 498 40.32 22.49 -11.15
CA PRO A 498 41.60 22.78 -10.49
C PRO A 498 41.58 22.53 -8.97
N PHE A 499 40.40 22.53 -8.32
CA PHE A 499 40.26 22.28 -6.87
C PHE A 499 39.36 21.06 -6.59
N ARG A 500 39.80 20.22 -5.63
CA ARG A 500 39.36 18.82 -5.45
C ARG A 500 37.98 18.67 -4.81
N ASP A 501 37.74 19.31 -3.67
CA ASP A 501 36.53 19.12 -2.86
C ASP A 501 35.27 19.66 -3.57
N SER A 502 35.40 20.75 -4.31
CA SER A 502 34.31 21.30 -5.11
C SER A 502 33.91 20.39 -6.27
N SER A 503 34.85 19.66 -6.88
CA SER A 503 34.60 18.83 -8.06
C SER A 503 33.80 17.54 -7.79
N GLU A 504 34.04 16.89 -6.65
CA GLU A 504 33.32 15.68 -6.23
C GLU A 504 31.90 16.01 -5.77
N LEU A 505 31.74 17.09 -5.00
CA LEU A 505 30.42 17.59 -4.60
C LEU A 505 29.57 17.97 -5.82
N ILE A 506 30.17 18.62 -6.82
CA ILE A 506 29.49 18.96 -8.09
C ILE A 506 29.03 17.69 -8.82
N LEU A 507 29.86 16.63 -8.88
CA LEU A 507 29.48 15.36 -9.52
C LEU A 507 28.19 14.79 -8.91
N TYR A 508 28.14 14.63 -7.59
CA TYR A 508 26.99 14.03 -6.93
C TYR A 508 25.77 14.94 -6.94
N LYS A 509 25.93 16.27 -6.80
CA LYS A 509 24.82 17.22 -6.95
C LYS A 509 24.22 17.15 -8.36
N GLU A 510 25.04 17.16 -9.42
CA GLU A 510 24.56 17.01 -10.80
C GLU A 510 23.88 15.66 -11.05
N ALA A 511 24.35 14.58 -10.43
CA ALA A 511 23.69 13.28 -10.51
C ALA A 511 22.28 13.32 -9.88
N VAL A 512 22.15 13.94 -8.70
CA VAL A 512 20.84 14.14 -8.03
C VAL A 512 19.92 14.97 -8.93
N GLU A 513 20.40 16.08 -9.48
CA GLU A 513 19.59 16.92 -10.38
C GLU A 513 19.21 16.18 -11.68
N LYS A 514 20.12 15.38 -12.26
CA LYS A 514 19.84 14.59 -13.47
C LYS A 514 18.74 13.55 -13.23
N ALA A 515 18.75 12.88 -12.08
CA ALA A 515 17.69 11.95 -11.71
C ALA A 515 16.35 12.66 -11.46
N LEU A 516 16.37 13.79 -10.76
CA LEU A 516 15.16 14.60 -10.48
C LEU A 516 14.51 15.17 -11.75
N ARG A 517 15.30 15.55 -12.76
CA ARG A 517 14.79 16.03 -14.06
C ARG A 517 14.21 14.93 -14.96
N CYS A 518 14.53 13.66 -14.69
CA CYS A 518 14.10 12.54 -15.54
C CYS A 518 12.72 12.05 -15.12
N GLU A 519 11.65 12.46 -15.80
CA GLU A 519 10.24 12.15 -15.48
C GLU A 519 9.98 10.64 -15.29
N ASN A 520 10.53 9.78 -16.15
CA ASN A 520 10.31 8.34 -16.10
C ASN A 520 11.17 7.61 -15.03
N GLY A 521 12.07 8.31 -14.34
CA GLY A 521 12.90 7.73 -13.27
C GLY A 521 14.04 6.80 -13.74
N HIS A 522 14.42 6.84 -15.02
CA HIS A 522 15.45 5.97 -15.61
C HIS A 522 16.87 6.15 -15.03
N PHE A 523 17.09 7.17 -14.19
CA PHE A 523 18.37 7.41 -13.52
C PHE A 523 18.29 7.20 -12.00
N ASP A 524 17.16 6.72 -11.47
CA ASP A 524 16.94 6.60 -10.03
C ASP A 524 17.86 5.54 -9.41
N ILE A 525 17.89 4.33 -9.98
CA ILE A 525 18.72 3.24 -9.49
C ILE A 525 20.19 3.49 -9.82
N PHE A 526 20.48 4.06 -11.00
CA PHE A 526 21.80 4.63 -11.29
C PHE A 526 22.29 5.59 -10.20
N LEU A 527 21.44 6.52 -9.73
CA LEU A 527 21.79 7.48 -8.67
C LEU A 527 22.06 6.76 -7.34
N ARG A 528 21.20 5.81 -6.96
CA ARG A 528 21.39 4.98 -5.75
C ARG A 528 22.76 4.29 -5.78
N PHE A 529 23.11 3.65 -6.90
CA PHE A 529 24.41 3.01 -7.07
C PHE A 529 25.57 3.99 -7.01
N LEU A 530 25.47 5.14 -7.69
CA LEU A 530 26.54 6.12 -7.74
C LEU A 530 26.85 6.69 -6.34
N LEU A 531 25.81 6.98 -5.54
CA LEU A 531 25.96 7.43 -4.15
C LEU A 531 26.45 6.30 -3.23
N GLY A 532 25.96 5.07 -3.40
CA GLY A 532 26.50 3.94 -2.66
C GLY A 532 27.99 3.69 -2.94
N LEU A 533 28.42 3.85 -4.21
CA LEU A 533 29.83 3.74 -4.62
C LEU A 533 30.71 4.88 -4.08
N SER A 534 30.11 5.98 -3.59
CA SER A 534 30.85 7.07 -2.95
C SER A 534 31.27 6.75 -1.51
N LEU A 535 30.74 5.68 -0.89
CA LEU A 535 31.13 5.31 0.47
C LEU A 535 32.53 4.71 0.53
N GLU A 536 33.33 5.15 1.50
CA GLU A 536 34.69 4.65 1.74
C GLU A 536 34.74 3.13 1.93
N SER A 537 33.78 2.56 2.65
CA SER A 537 33.64 1.11 2.86
C SER A 537 33.45 0.35 1.54
N ASN A 538 32.64 0.89 0.64
CA ASN A 538 32.37 0.29 -0.66
C ASN A 538 33.55 0.48 -1.63
N GLN A 539 34.24 1.62 -1.56
CA GLN A 539 35.47 1.88 -2.32
C GLN A 539 36.63 0.97 -1.88
N ALA A 540 36.70 0.61 -0.60
CA ALA A 540 37.68 -0.36 -0.10
C ALA A 540 37.55 -1.72 -0.80
N LEU A 541 36.31 -2.20 -1.03
CA LEU A 541 36.03 -3.43 -1.78
C LEU A 541 36.47 -3.34 -3.26
N LEU A 542 36.43 -2.13 -3.84
CA LEU A 542 36.81 -1.85 -5.23
C LEU A 542 38.26 -1.37 -5.40
N LYS A 543 39.08 -1.39 -4.34
CA LYS A 543 40.45 -0.82 -4.34
C LYS A 543 41.33 -1.34 -5.48
N HIS A 544 41.14 -2.59 -5.91
CA HIS A 544 41.90 -3.19 -7.02
C HIS A 544 41.54 -2.60 -8.40
N LEU A 545 40.38 -1.95 -8.54
CA LEU A 545 39.92 -1.26 -9.75
C LEU A 545 40.21 0.25 -9.76
N MET A 546 40.61 0.82 -8.61
CA MET A 546 40.84 2.25 -8.43
C MET A 546 42.34 2.55 -8.39
N THR A 547 42.77 3.63 -9.04
CA THR A 547 44.18 4.10 -8.99
C THR A 547 44.41 5.11 -7.87
N ARG A 548 43.36 5.78 -7.39
CA ARG A 548 43.39 6.71 -6.26
C ARG A 548 42.12 6.57 -5.44
N ASN A 549 42.26 6.50 -4.11
CA ASN A 549 41.14 6.65 -3.20
C ASN A 549 40.93 8.16 -2.93
N ARG A 550 39.81 8.73 -3.36
CA ARG A 550 39.63 10.20 -3.41
C ARG A 550 38.54 10.76 -2.50
N THR A 551 37.89 9.95 -1.68
CA THR A 551 36.74 10.33 -0.85
C THR A 551 37.09 11.42 0.18
N ASN A 552 36.25 12.45 0.27
CA ASN A 552 36.31 13.45 1.33
C ASN A 552 35.06 13.35 2.23
N PRO A 553 35.20 13.09 3.54
CA PRO A 553 34.07 13.04 4.47
C PRO A 553 33.19 14.31 4.46
N ARG A 554 33.77 15.49 4.20
CA ARG A 554 33.03 16.76 4.09
C ARG A 554 32.06 16.76 2.91
N THR A 555 32.47 16.18 1.78
CA THR A 555 31.60 16.03 0.60
C THR A 555 30.37 15.19 0.94
N ARG A 556 30.54 14.13 1.75
CA ARG A 556 29.44 13.26 2.19
C ARG A 556 28.39 14.01 3.01
N THR A 557 28.83 14.80 3.98
CA THR A 557 27.92 15.61 4.80
C THR A 557 27.14 16.62 3.95
N GLU A 558 27.80 17.26 2.99
CA GLU A 558 27.17 18.22 2.08
C GLU A 558 26.18 17.57 1.10
N ILE A 559 26.46 16.36 0.57
CA ILE A 559 25.49 15.65 -0.29
C ILE A 559 24.29 15.14 0.51
N ILE A 560 24.47 14.62 1.73
CA ILE A 560 23.37 14.24 2.62
C ILE A 560 22.48 15.44 2.89
N LYS A 561 23.08 16.59 3.22
CA LYS A 561 22.37 17.85 3.42
C LYS A 561 21.58 18.26 2.17
N HIS A 562 22.20 18.24 0.98
CA HIS A 562 21.54 18.55 -0.28
C HIS A 562 20.37 17.61 -0.57
N ILE A 563 20.51 16.31 -0.34
CA ILE A 563 19.43 15.32 -0.52
C ILE A 563 18.27 15.63 0.43
N LYS A 564 18.54 15.88 1.71
CA LYS A 564 17.51 16.24 2.70
C LYS A 564 16.78 17.54 2.33
N GLU A 565 17.49 18.55 1.85
CA GLU A 565 16.90 19.79 1.33
C GLU A 565 15.99 19.51 0.13
N ARG A 566 16.41 18.65 -0.80
CA ARG A 566 15.57 18.25 -1.94
C ARG A 566 14.38 17.41 -1.55
N ILE A 567 14.47 16.56 -0.52
CA ILE A 567 13.29 15.86 0.03
C ILE A 567 12.30 16.89 0.59
N ARG A 568 12.75 17.86 1.39
CA ARG A 568 11.87 18.89 1.99
C ARG A 568 11.22 19.81 0.94
N ALA A 569 11.92 20.08 -0.17
CA ALA A 569 11.44 20.97 -1.22
C ALA A 569 10.58 20.29 -2.31
N ASN A 570 10.61 18.96 -2.44
CA ASN A 570 9.99 18.26 -3.56
C ASN A 570 8.55 17.82 -3.24
N PRO A 571 7.55 18.19 -4.07
CA PRO A 571 6.16 17.84 -3.82
C PRO A 571 5.82 16.38 -4.21
N SER A 572 6.65 15.70 -5.01
CA SER A 572 6.37 14.35 -5.49
C SER A 572 6.78 13.28 -4.47
N PRO A 573 5.83 12.48 -3.93
CA PRO A 573 6.13 11.41 -2.97
C PRO A 573 7.12 10.37 -3.50
N ASP A 574 7.01 10.00 -4.78
CA ASP A 574 7.85 8.96 -5.40
C ASP A 574 9.30 9.45 -5.62
N ARG A 575 9.48 10.75 -5.87
CA ARG A 575 10.82 11.36 -5.90
C ARG A 575 11.47 11.39 -4.53
N CYS A 576 10.68 11.73 -3.51
CA CYS A 576 11.15 11.73 -2.14
C CYS A 576 11.57 10.33 -1.70
N LEU A 577 10.83 9.30 -2.10
CA LEU A 577 11.18 7.91 -1.85
C LEU A 577 12.53 7.52 -2.47
N ASN A 578 12.77 7.85 -3.74
CA ASN A 578 14.04 7.54 -4.36
C ASN A 578 15.22 8.23 -3.64
N LEU A 579 15.04 9.51 -3.26
CA LEU A 579 16.04 10.25 -2.48
C LEU A 579 16.24 9.66 -1.09
N PHE A 580 15.19 9.12 -0.47
CA PHE A 580 15.28 8.39 0.79
C PHE A 580 16.10 7.10 0.64
N HIS A 581 15.89 6.33 -0.44
CA HIS A 581 16.75 5.19 -0.75
C HIS A 581 18.20 5.59 -1.00
N CYS A 582 18.45 6.78 -1.58
CA CYS A 582 19.80 7.33 -1.70
C CYS A 582 20.44 7.60 -0.32
N LEU A 583 19.68 8.10 0.66
CA LEU A 583 20.17 8.24 2.04
C LEU A 583 20.53 6.88 2.66
N ASN A 584 19.70 5.85 2.43
CA ASN A 584 19.99 4.48 2.87
C ASN A 584 21.27 3.91 2.22
N GLU A 585 21.48 4.15 0.91
CA GLU A 585 22.73 3.74 0.24
C GLU A 585 23.96 4.51 0.76
N LEU A 586 23.77 5.72 1.31
CA LEU A 586 24.79 6.49 2.03
C LEU A 586 24.93 6.09 3.51
N ASN A 587 24.17 5.10 3.97
CA ASN A 587 24.10 4.66 5.36
C ASN A 587 23.75 5.81 6.33
N ASP A 588 22.86 6.72 5.91
CA ASP A 588 22.33 7.82 6.70
C ASP A 588 20.89 7.51 7.16
N HIS A 589 20.73 7.26 8.45
CA HIS A 589 19.42 7.05 9.09
C HIS A 589 18.90 8.29 9.82
N SER A 590 19.66 9.38 9.77
CA SER A 590 19.39 10.56 10.60
C SER A 590 18.09 11.29 10.25
N LEU A 591 17.55 11.14 9.02
CA LEU A 591 16.21 11.65 8.70
C LEU A 591 15.10 10.85 9.40
N VAL A 592 15.27 9.54 9.53
CA VAL A 592 14.32 8.68 10.26
C VAL A 592 14.39 8.99 11.74
N GLU A 593 15.60 9.10 12.29
CA GLU A 593 15.83 9.49 13.69
C GLU A 593 15.28 10.89 13.99
N GLU A 594 15.45 11.86 13.09
CA GLU A 594 14.89 13.22 13.17
C GLU A 594 13.35 13.17 13.26
N ILE A 595 12.70 12.40 12.37
CA ILE A 595 11.24 12.21 12.38
C ILE A 595 10.80 11.47 13.66
N GLN A 596 11.47 10.38 14.05
CA GLN A 596 11.16 9.63 15.27
C GLN A 596 11.31 10.48 16.53
N SER A 597 12.34 11.33 16.60
CA SER A 597 12.54 12.26 17.72
C SER A 597 11.42 13.30 17.80
N TYR A 598 10.88 13.78 16.68
CA TYR A 598 9.71 14.68 16.68
C TYR A 598 8.46 13.97 17.20
N LEU A 599 8.31 12.68 16.88
CA LEU A 599 7.18 11.85 17.31
C LEU A 599 7.25 11.52 18.80
N SER A 600 8.40 11.07 19.31
CA SER A 600 8.57 10.66 20.71
C SER A 600 8.55 11.82 21.72
N SER A 601 8.79 13.05 21.29
CA SER A 601 8.81 14.23 22.18
C SER A 601 7.45 14.90 22.36
N GLY A 602 6.40 14.43 21.67
CA GLY A 602 5.06 15.05 21.70
C GLY A 602 5.02 16.50 21.19
N SER A 603 6.09 16.98 20.53
CA SER A 603 6.26 18.38 20.15
C SER A 603 5.56 18.75 18.84
N LEU A 604 4.78 17.85 18.24
CA LEU A 604 4.14 18.05 16.94
C LEU A 604 3.00 19.07 16.95
N ASN A 605 2.52 19.51 18.11
CA ASN A 605 1.67 20.71 18.18
C ASN A 605 2.40 21.98 17.68
N LYS A 606 3.73 21.94 17.45
CA LYS A 606 4.54 23.07 16.96
C LYS A 606 5.30 22.82 15.66
N ALA A 607 5.38 21.59 15.13
CA ALA A 607 6.15 21.27 13.93
C ALA A 607 5.25 20.73 12.81
N THR A 608 5.05 21.50 11.76
CA THR A 608 4.36 21.06 10.54
C THR A 608 5.29 20.20 9.69
N LEU A 609 5.03 18.89 9.62
CA LEU A 609 5.75 18.01 8.70
C LEU A 609 5.38 18.36 7.25
N SER A 610 6.38 18.44 6.38
CA SER A 610 6.15 18.56 4.94
C SER A 610 5.49 17.29 4.37
N PRO A 611 4.76 17.37 3.23
CA PRO A 611 4.19 16.18 2.57
C PRO A 611 5.22 15.07 2.32
N ALA A 612 6.48 15.44 2.03
CA ALA A 612 7.58 14.50 1.84
C ALA A 612 8.02 13.79 3.13
N GLN A 613 8.02 14.49 4.26
CA GLN A 613 8.31 13.88 5.57
C GLN A 613 7.18 12.93 5.98
N TRP A 614 5.92 13.30 5.71
CA TRP A 614 4.79 12.38 5.86
C TRP A 614 4.94 11.13 5.01
N ALA A 615 5.26 11.28 3.72
CA ALA A 615 5.50 10.14 2.83
C ALA A 615 6.66 9.26 3.32
N THR A 616 7.72 9.87 3.86
CA THR A 616 8.86 9.15 4.45
C THR A 616 8.44 8.36 5.69
N LEU A 617 7.68 8.97 6.61
CA LEU A 617 7.18 8.31 7.81
C LEU A 617 6.26 7.15 7.46
N VAL A 618 5.27 7.38 6.59
CA VAL A 618 4.35 6.33 6.10
C VAL A 618 5.14 5.19 5.48
N PHE A 619 6.15 5.50 4.66
CA PHE A 619 6.99 4.47 4.07
C PHE A 619 7.73 3.67 5.14
N VAL A 620 8.41 4.32 6.09
CA VAL A 620 9.14 3.64 7.17
C VAL A 620 8.20 2.73 7.97
N LEU A 621 7.01 3.21 8.34
CA LEU A 621 6.03 2.44 9.13
C LEU A 621 5.47 1.24 8.36
N LEU A 622 5.08 1.43 7.09
CA LEU A 622 4.57 0.35 6.23
C LEU A 622 5.64 -0.69 5.85
N THR A 623 6.91 -0.33 5.99
CA THR A 623 8.03 -1.17 5.59
C THR A 623 8.80 -1.80 6.75
N SER A 624 8.35 -1.58 7.98
CA SER A 624 8.87 -2.24 9.19
C SER A 624 8.77 -3.78 9.09
N GLU A 625 9.65 -4.49 9.78
CA GLU A 625 9.64 -5.96 9.87
C GLU A 625 8.53 -6.48 10.78
N GLU A 626 8.16 -5.69 11.80
CA GLU A 626 7.09 -6.02 12.72
C GLU A 626 5.74 -5.62 12.08
N GLU A 627 4.83 -6.59 11.96
CA GLU A 627 3.43 -6.28 11.63
C GLU A 627 2.89 -5.35 12.72
N LEU A 628 2.39 -4.19 12.30
CA LEU A 628 1.86 -3.21 13.23
C LEU A 628 0.55 -3.73 13.83
N ASP A 629 0.60 -4.44 14.96
CA ASP A 629 -0.62 -4.98 15.57
C ASP A 629 -1.54 -3.84 16.06
N VAL A 630 -0.94 -2.79 16.65
CA VAL A 630 -1.65 -1.63 17.19
C VAL A 630 -1.18 -0.33 16.53
N PHE A 631 -2.08 0.32 15.79
CA PHE A 631 -1.92 1.69 15.32
C PHE A 631 -2.54 2.65 16.31
N GLU A 632 -1.73 3.50 16.93
CA GLU A 632 -2.20 4.53 17.86
C GLU A 632 -1.86 5.92 17.30
N LEU A 633 -2.89 6.66 16.87
CA LEU A 633 -2.71 7.94 16.20
C LEU A 633 -2.06 8.99 17.13
N SER A 634 -2.37 8.94 18.44
CA SER A 634 -1.77 9.80 19.46
C SER A 634 -0.25 9.67 19.59
N ASN A 635 0.35 8.54 19.20
CA ASN A 635 1.81 8.37 19.17
C ASN A 635 2.46 9.18 18.04
N TYR A 636 1.66 9.66 17.07
CA TYR A 636 2.12 10.47 15.96
C TYR A 636 1.59 11.90 16.06
N THR A 637 0.26 12.08 16.03
CA THR A 637 -0.37 13.41 16.06
C THR A 637 -1.84 13.30 16.41
N ARG A 638 -2.40 14.29 17.12
CA ARG A 638 -3.84 14.37 17.44
C ARG A 638 -4.53 15.32 16.47
N SER A 639 -4.57 14.95 15.18
CA SER A 639 -5.15 15.77 14.12
C SER A 639 -5.76 14.96 12.96
N GLU A 640 -6.73 15.56 12.27
CA GLU A 640 -7.33 15.00 11.05
C GLU A 640 -6.32 14.86 9.92
N GLU A 641 -5.46 15.86 9.68
CA GLU A 641 -4.41 15.75 8.66
C GLU A 641 -3.51 14.54 8.93
N GLY A 642 -3.12 14.35 10.19
CA GLY A 642 -2.36 13.19 10.62
C GLY A 642 -3.02 11.86 10.30
N LEU A 643 -4.30 11.74 10.64
CA LEU A 643 -5.10 10.57 10.29
C LEU A 643 -5.06 10.33 8.78
N LEU A 644 -5.40 11.34 7.97
CA LEU A 644 -5.45 11.21 6.51
C LEU A 644 -4.11 10.79 5.91
N ARG A 645 -3.00 11.35 6.39
CA ARG A 645 -1.64 10.98 5.94
C ARG A 645 -1.26 9.57 6.36
N LEU A 646 -1.70 9.12 7.54
CA LEU A 646 -1.37 7.80 8.10
C LEU A 646 -2.43 6.73 7.84
N LEU A 647 -3.53 7.04 7.13
CA LEU A 647 -4.53 6.06 6.72
C LEU A 647 -3.92 4.79 6.08
N PRO A 648 -2.90 4.88 5.19
CA PRO A 648 -2.26 3.69 4.66
C PRO A 648 -1.67 2.78 5.75
N VAL A 649 -1.05 3.36 6.79
CA VAL A 649 -0.45 2.63 7.92
C VAL A 649 -1.56 1.97 8.75
N MET A 650 -2.60 2.74 9.09
CA MET A 650 -3.75 2.25 9.86
C MET A 650 -4.41 1.04 9.20
N LYS A 651 -4.50 1.01 7.86
CA LYS A 651 -5.11 -0.12 7.12
C LYS A 651 -4.44 -1.46 7.36
N THR A 652 -3.15 -1.44 7.69
CA THR A 652 -2.34 -2.63 7.92
C THR A 652 -2.48 -3.18 9.34
N ALA A 653 -3.02 -2.38 10.27
CA ALA A 653 -3.11 -2.74 11.66
C ALA A 653 -4.33 -3.60 12.00
N ARG A 654 -4.22 -4.36 13.10
CA ARG A 654 -5.34 -5.11 13.66
C ARG A 654 -6.19 -4.23 14.59
N VAL A 655 -5.55 -3.35 15.35
CA VAL A 655 -6.20 -2.41 16.27
C VAL A 655 -5.85 -0.98 15.85
N ALA A 656 -6.86 -0.13 15.71
CA ALA A 656 -6.70 1.30 15.43
C ALA A 656 -7.27 2.13 16.60
N ASN A 657 -6.39 2.77 17.35
CA ASN A 657 -6.74 3.69 18.42
C ASN A 657 -6.63 5.13 17.93
N LEU A 658 -7.79 5.76 17.73
CA LEU A 658 -7.98 7.15 17.32
C LEU A 658 -8.65 7.98 18.43
N ASN A 659 -8.62 7.49 19.68
CA ASN A 659 -9.27 8.13 20.81
C ASN A 659 -8.66 9.51 21.10
N ALA A 660 -9.49 10.51 21.39
CA ALA A 660 -9.08 11.86 21.77
C ALA A 660 -8.07 12.50 20.78
N CYS A 661 -8.29 12.30 19.48
CA CYS A 661 -7.40 12.75 18.40
C CYS A 661 -7.90 14.01 17.67
N ASN A 662 -8.84 14.76 18.25
CA ASN A 662 -9.45 15.96 17.66
C ASN A 662 -10.10 15.72 16.29
N LEU A 663 -10.68 14.54 16.08
CA LEU A 663 -11.36 14.19 14.84
C LEU A 663 -12.79 14.75 14.82
N THR A 664 -13.27 15.17 13.65
CA THR A 664 -14.62 15.65 13.42
C THR A 664 -15.28 14.94 12.24
N ALA A 665 -16.52 15.32 11.92
CA ALA A 665 -17.29 14.74 10.81
C ALA A 665 -16.57 14.79 9.44
N THR A 666 -15.66 15.75 9.24
CA THR A 666 -14.97 15.98 7.96
C THR A 666 -14.09 14.80 7.52
N CYS A 667 -13.44 14.12 8.45
CA CYS A 667 -12.55 12.99 8.14
C CYS A 667 -13.29 11.64 8.02
N CYS A 668 -14.58 11.59 8.36
CA CYS A 668 -15.34 10.34 8.44
C CYS A 668 -15.49 9.63 7.09
N GLU A 669 -15.61 10.36 5.98
CA GLU A 669 -15.73 9.76 4.65
C GLU A 669 -14.43 9.05 4.24
N ASP A 670 -13.28 9.71 4.41
CA ASP A 670 -11.97 9.11 4.15
C ASP A 670 -11.69 7.92 5.07
N LEU A 671 -12.07 8.04 6.35
CA LEU A 671 -11.95 6.94 7.30
C LEU A 671 -12.85 5.76 6.91
N ALA A 672 -14.09 6.01 6.47
CA ALA A 672 -15.02 4.98 5.99
C ALA A 672 -14.44 4.19 4.80
N ASN A 673 -13.91 4.91 3.82
CA ASN A 673 -13.19 4.31 2.68
C ASN A 673 -11.93 3.56 3.14
N GLY A 674 -11.27 4.08 4.16
CA GLY A 674 -10.10 3.49 4.79
C GLY A 674 -10.37 2.11 5.39
N ILE A 675 -11.38 2.02 6.27
CA ILE A 675 -11.73 0.81 7.02
C ILE A 675 -12.38 -0.27 6.14
N LYS A 676 -13.06 0.11 5.05
CA LYS A 676 -13.66 -0.84 4.11
C LYS A 676 -12.65 -1.80 3.49
N THR A 677 -11.39 -1.36 3.37
CA THR A 677 -10.29 -2.10 2.73
C THR A 677 -9.22 -2.57 3.71
N SER A 678 -9.44 -2.43 5.02
CA SER A 678 -8.42 -2.68 6.04
C SER A 678 -8.48 -4.10 6.64
N GLN A 679 -7.47 -4.42 7.45
CA GLN A 679 -7.46 -5.60 8.33
C GLN A 679 -7.89 -5.28 9.78
N VAL A 680 -8.34 -4.06 10.03
CA VAL A 680 -8.69 -3.57 11.37
C VAL A 680 -9.87 -4.36 11.92
N ARG A 681 -9.69 -4.91 13.12
CA ARG A 681 -10.68 -5.64 13.91
C ARG A 681 -11.21 -4.79 15.06
N GLU A 682 -10.42 -3.87 15.58
CA GLU A 682 -10.85 -2.96 16.65
C GLU A 682 -10.58 -1.50 16.28
N LEU A 683 -11.59 -0.66 16.41
CA LEU A 683 -11.51 0.78 16.14
C LEU A 683 -12.05 1.55 17.35
N ASP A 684 -11.18 2.36 17.96
CA ASP A 684 -11.56 3.31 19.00
C ASP A 684 -11.56 4.72 18.44
N LEU A 685 -12.74 5.31 18.33
CA LEU A 685 -13.00 6.68 17.88
C LEU A 685 -13.43 7.58 19.04
N GLY A 686 -13.36 7.12 20.28
CA GLY A 686 -13.93 7.82 21.42
C GLY A 686 -13.31 9.19 21.68
N ASN A 687 -14.05 10.03 22.41
CA ASN A 687 -13.65 11.39 22.79
C ASN A 687 -13.29 12.30 21.59
N ASN A 688 -13.95 12.10 20.45
CA ASN A 688 -13.86 12.97 19.25
C ASN A 688 -15.19 13.71 19.01
N ASN A 689 -15.22 14.67 18.10
CA ASN A 689 -16.42 15.46 17.78
C ASN A 689 -17.04 15.04 16.44
N LEU A 690 -17.36 13.76 16.29
CA LEU A 690 -17.82 13.20 15.01
C LEU A 690 -19.24 13.67 14.66
N THR A 691 -20.10 13.86 15.66
CA THR A 691 -21.53 14.22 15.49
C THR A 691 -22.33 13.19 14.67
N ASP A 692 -23.65 13.37 14.58
CA ASP A 692 -24.51 12.48 13.78
C ASP A 692 -24.10 12.45 12.30
N ALA A 693 -23.66 13.58 11.75
CA ALA A 693 -23.20 13.67 10.36
C ALA A 693 -22.01 12.76 10.09
N GLY A 694 -21.01 12.74 10.99
CA GLY A 694 -19.86 11.85 10.88
C GLY A 694 -20.23 10.37 10.98
N MET A 695 -21.19 10.02 11.84
CA MET A 695 -21.66 8.64 11.98
C MET A 695 -22.42 8.17 10.73
N ILE A 696 -23.21 9.04 10.10
CA ILE A 696 -23.88 8.74 8.83
C ILE A 696 -22.83 8.41 7.75
N LEU A 697 -21.78 9.22 7.62
CA LEU A 697 -20.69 8.98 6.66
C LEU A 697 -19.92 7.69 6.95
N LEU A 698 -19.66 7.37 8.23
CA LEU A 698 -18.97 6.13 8.62
C LEU A 698 -19.77 4.86 8.32
N SER A 699 -21.11 4.96 8.32
CA SER A 699 -21.99 3.79 8.26
C SER A 699 -21.75 2.90 7.03
N ASP A 700 -21.48 3.50 5.87
CA ASP A 700 -21.28 2.75 4.62
C ASP A 700 -19.94 2.00 4.58
N GLY A 701 -18.91 2.56 5.21
CA GLY A 701 -17.63 1.88 5.42
C GLY A 701 -17.75 0.71 6.41
N LEU A 702 -18.49 0.91 7.50
CA LEU A 702 -18.66 -0.07 8.56
C LEU A 702 -19.42 -1.33 8.11
N LYS A 703 -20.48 -1.19 7.32
CA LYS A 703 -21.29 -2.32 6.79
C LYS A 703 -20.47 -3.40 6.09
N ASN A 704 -19.37 -2.99 5.43
CA ASN A 704 -18.51 -3.87 4.63
C ASN A 704 -17.14 -4.13 5.27
N SER A 705 -16.97 -3.75 6.53
CA SER A 705 -15.70 -3.85 7.23
C SER A 705 -15.51 -5.22 7.89
N LYS A 706 -14.25 -5.51 8.22
CA LYS A 706 -13.84 -6.68 9.02
C LYS A 706 -13.92 -6.42 10.54
N LEU A 707 -14.49 -5.29 10.93
CA LEU A 707 -14.46 -4.77 12.29
C LEU A 707 -15.32 -5.62 13.23
N GLU A 708 -14.75 -5.98 14.37
CA GLU A 708 -15.39 -6.77 15.44
C GLU A 708 -15.70 -5.90 16.65
N THR A 709 -14.90 -4.85 16.91
CA THR A 709 -15.09 -3.91 18.01
C THR A 709 -15.08 -2.47 17.52
N LEU A 710 -16.12 -1.72 17.89
CA LEU A 710 -16.25 -0.29 17.60
C LEU A 710 -16.54 0.47 18.90
N ARG A 711 -15.67 1.42 19.25
CA ARG A 711 -15.86 2.31 20.39
C ARG A 711 -16.10 3.72 19.89
N LEU A 712 -17.29 4.25 20.17
CA LEU A 712 -17.76 5.60 19.81
C LEU A 712 -18.10 6.41 21.07
N LYS A 713 -17.44 6.10 22.18
CA LYS A 713 -17.68 6.77 23.45
C LYS A 713 -17.52 8.28 23.30
N SER A 714 -18.51 9.06 23.73
CA SER A 714 -18.39 10.53 23.74
C SER A 714 -18.06 11.16 22.39
N CYS A 715 -18.77 10.74 21.33
CA CYS A 715 -18.59 11.25 19.97
C CYS A 715 -19.57 12.36 19.57
N ASN A 716 -20.33 12.88 20.55
CA ASN A 716 -21.44 13.82 20.36
C ASN A 716 -22.54 13.28 19.43
N LEU A 717 -22.84 11.98 19.55
CA LEU A 717 -23.93 11.33 18.82
C LEU A 717 -25.26 11.54 19.57
N THR A 718 -26.34 11.63 18.80
CA THR A 718 -27.72 11.77 19.29
C THR A 718 -28.62 10.69 18.68
N GLU A 719 -29.93 10.74 18.97
CA GLU A 719 -30.92 9.86 18.37
C GLU A 719 -30.91 9.86 16.82
N HIS A 720 -30.38 10.90 16.18
CA HIS A 720 -30.32 11.03 14.73
C HIS A 720 -29.31 10.08 14.06
N SER A 721 -28.27 9.64 14.78
CA SER A 721 -27.32 8.62 14.30
C SER A 721 -27.88 7.18 14.37
N SER A 722 -28.99 6.97 15.07
CA SER A 722 -29.49 5.64 15.41
C SER A 722 -29.93 4.82 14.18
N ASP A 723 -30.49 5.46 13.15
CA ASP A 723 -30.88 4.75 11.92
C ASP A 723 -29.66 4.24 11.16
N ALA A 724 -28.59 5.03 11.12
CA ALA A 724 -27.33 4.65 10.49
C ALA A 724 -26.67 3.48 11.24
N LEU A 725 -26.62 3.54 12.57
CA LEU A 725 -26.11 2.46 13.41
C LEU A 725 -26.97 1.19 13.32
N ALA A 726 -28.30 1.31 13.35
CA ALA A 726 -29.23 0.20 13.18
C ALA A 726 -29.02 -0.48 11.81
N SER A 727 -28.82 0.30 10.75
CA SER A 727 -28.49 -0.21 9.42
C SER A 727 -27.13 -0.93 9.35
N VAL A 728 -26.15 -0.51 10.14
CA VAL A 728 -24.83 -1.18 10.23
C VAL A 728 -24.96 -2.54 10.91
N ILE A 729 -25.59 -2.59 12.09
CA ILE A 729 -25.67 -3.82 12.88
C ILE A 729 -26.63 -4.86 12.27
N SER A 730 -27.61 -4.43 11.48
CA SER A 730 -28.53 -5.33 10.76
C SER A 730 -27.98 -5.85 9.43
N SER A 731 -26.78 -5.45 9.02
CA SER A 731 -26.19 -5.85 7.74
C SER A 731 -25.50 -7.21 7.81
N ALA A 732 -25.86 -8.14 6.92
CA ALA A 732 -25.26 -9.49 6.86
C ALA A 732 -23.72 -9.50 6.71
N SER A 733 -23.15 -8.49 6.04
CA SER A 733 -21.70 -8.35 5.84
C SER A 733 -20.96 -7.82 7.06
N CYS A 734 -21.65 -7.15 7.98
CA CYS A 734 -21.08 -6.61 9.20
C CYS A 734 -20.57 -7.75 10.11
N GLN A 735 -19.42 -7.55 10.77
CA GLN A 735 -18.81 -8.53 11.68
C GLN A 735 -18.76 -8.02 13.13
N LEU A 736 -19.46 -6.92 13.42
CA LEU A 736 -19.38 -6.23 14.70
C LEU A 736 -19.99 -7.06 15.82
N LYS A 737 -19.18 -7.32 16.86
CA LYS A 737 -19.56 -8.05 18.08
C LYS A 737 -19.64 -7.14 19.29
N VAL A 738 -18.82 -6.10 19.34
CA VAL A 738 -18.76 -5.16 20.48
C VAL A 738 -19.00 -3.75 19.99
N LEU A 739 -20.00 -3.10 20.57
CA LEU A 739 -20.34 -1.72 20.28
C LEU A 739 -20.43 -0.92 21.58
N ASP A 740 -19.51 0.03 21.74
CA ASP A 740 -19.53 0.98 22.85
C ASP A 740 -20.03 2.35 22.37
N LEU A 741 -21.24 2.71 22.79
CA LEU A 741 -21.89 3.99 22.51
C LEU A 741 -21.89 4.93 23.71
N SER A 742 -21.12 4.60 24.75
CA SER A 742 -21.17 5.30 26.03
C SER A 742 -21.09 6.80 25.90
N ASP A 743 -21.84 7.50 26.73
CA ASP A 743 -21.77 8.93 26.92
C ASP A 743 -22.11 9.76 25.67
N ASN A 744 -23.10 9.28 24.91
CA ASN A 744 -23.77 9.95 23.80
C ASN A 744 -25.27 10.10 24.10
N ASP A 745 -25.96 11.07 23.53
CA ASP A 745 -27.34 11.41 23.92
C ASP A 745 -28.39 10.70 23.04
N PHE A 746 -28.38 9.36 23.03
CA PHE A 746 -29.31 8.55 22.22
C PHE A 746 -30.76 8.64 22.69
N GLN A 747 -31.00 8.74 24.00
CA GLN A 747 -32.35 8.79 24.59
C GLN A 747 -33.22 7.57 24.20
N ASP A 748 -34.46 7.51 24.69
CA ASP A 748 -35.34 6.37 24.38
C ASP A 748 -35.70 6.27 22.89
N VAL A 749 -35.79 7.42 22.20
CA VAL A 749 -36.07 7.50 20.77
C VAL A 749 -34.96 6.84 19.94
N GLY A 750 -33.69 7.11 20.28
CA GLY A 750 -32.56 6.48 19.61
C GLY A 750 -32.47 4.99 19.93
N ILE A 751 -32.71 4.62 21.20
CA ILE A 751 -32.76 3.21 21.62
C ILE A 751 -33.85 2.43 20.87
N LYS A 752 -35.03 3.02 20.65
CA LYS A 752 -36.09 2.41 19.83
C LYS A 752 -35.62 2.06 18.43
N LYS A 753 -34.91 2.97 17.77
CA LYS A 753 -34.35 2.78 16.43
C LYS A 753 -33.25 1.73 16.43
N LEU A 754 -32.30 1.81 17.36
CA LEU A 754 -31.24 0.80 17.52
C LEU A 754 -31.80 -0.60 17.77
N SER A 755 -32.87 -0.70 18.56
CA SER A 755 -33.55 -1.97 18.88
C SER A 755 -34.06 -2.69 17.61
N SER A 756 -34.49 -1.95 16.58
CA SER A 756 -34.89 -2.55 15.30
C SER A 756 -33.72 -3.26 14.58
N GLY A 757 -32.51 -2.72 14.69
CA GLY A 757 -31.31 -3.36 14.14
C GLY A 757 -30.83 -4.53 15.00
N LEU A 758 -30.93 -4.42 16.32
CA LEU A 758 -30.53 -5.47 17.27
C LEU A 758 -31.36 -6.74 17.14
N GLY A 759 -32.65 -6.61 16.83
CA GLY A 759 -33.57 -7.73 16.61
C GLY A 759 -33.49 -8.35 15.22
N SER A 760 -32.60 -7.86 14.33
CA SER A 760 -32.38 -8.46 13.01
C SER A 760 -31.70 -9.83 13.14
N PRO A 761 -32.11 -10.85 12.36
CA PRO A 761 -31.44 -12.16 12.34
C PRO A 761 -29.99 -12.08 11.83
N ASP A 762 -29.65 -11.03 11.09
CA ASP A 762 -28.29 -10.79 10.56
C ASP A 762 -27.36 -10.10 11.58
N SER A 763 -27.90 -9.64 12.71
CA SER A 763 -27.10 -9.04 13.77
C SER A 763 -26.15 -10.06 14.39
N LYS A 764 -24.89 -9.66 14.62
CA LYS A 764 -23.85 -10.46 15.28
C LYS A 764 -23.37 -9.82 16.59
N LEU A 765 -24.07 -8.79 17.04
CA LEU A 765 -23.65 -8.01 18.20
C LEU A 765 -23.83 -8.82 19.48
N GLU A 766 -22.74 -9.03 20.22
CA GLU A 766 -22.69 -9.79 21.47
C GLU A 766 -22.62 -8.87 22.70
N ILE A 767 -22.01 -7.68 22.57
CA ILE A 767 -21.81 -6.73 23.68
C ILE A 767 -22.26 -5.34 23.24
N LEU A 768 -23.17 -4.75 24.02
CA LEU A 768 -23.65 -3.39 23.83
C LEU A 768 -23.47 -2.59 25.11
N ILE A 769 -22.69 -1.50 25.02
CA ILE A 769 -22.42 -0.60 26.14
C ILE A 769 -23.11 0.74 25.88
N LEU A 770 -24.07 1.08 26.74
CA LEU A 770 -24.93 2.26 26.67
C LEU A 770 -24.79 3.13 27.92
N VAL A 771 -23.60 3.15 28.54
CA VAL A 771 -23.37 3.92 29.76
C VAL A 771 -23.59 5.40 29.51
N LEU A 772 -24.31 6.13 30.38
CA LEU A 772 -24.56 7.59 30.21
C LEU A 772 -25.27 7.96 28.88
N CYS A 773 -26.13 7.09 28.35
CA CYS A 773 -26.87 7.32 27.10
C CYS A 773 -28.26 7.98 27.26
N ARG A 774 -28.61 8.37 28.49
CA ARG A 774 -29.92 8.95 28.87
C ARG A 774 -31.09 8.01 28.58
N VAL A 775 -30.85 6.70 28.73
CA VAL A 775 -31.88 5.66 28.59
C VAL A 775 -32.79 5.66 29.82
N THR A 776 -34.09 5.67 29.61
CA THR A 776 -35.09 5.57 30.67
C THR A 776 -35.79 4.21 30.68
N GLU A 777 -36.82 4.08 31.52
CA GLU A 777 -37.70 2.91 31.53
C GLU A 777 -38.30 2.62 30.16
N GLU A 778 -38.71 3.65 29.40
CA GLU A 778 -39.28 3.46 28.06
C GLU A 778 -38.26 2.83 27.10
N GLY A 779 -37.01 3.32 27.09
CA GLY A 779 -35.94 2.73 26.28
C GLY A 779 -35.65 1.27 26.62
N CYS A 780 -35.76 0.90 27.90
CA CYS A 780 -35.60 -0.48 28.34
C CYS A 780 -36.69 -1.40 27.77
N THR A 781 -37.91 -0.90 27.59
CA THR A 781 -38.99 -1.69 26.94
C THR A 781 -38.64 -2.02 25.48
N PHE A 782 -38.06 -1.07 24.74
CA PHE A 782 -37.63 -1.32 23.36
C PHE A 782 -36.47 -2.31 23.30
N LEU A 783 -35.46 -2.18 24.18
CA LEU A 783 -34.37 -3.14 24.27
C LEU A 783 -34.90 -4.54 24.58
N ALA A 784 -35.75 -4.68 25.60
CA ALA A 784 -36.34 -5.96 25.98
C ALA A 784 -37.05 -6.64 24.80
N SER A 785 -37.78 -5.87 23.98
CA SER A 785 -38.48 -6.41 22.80
C SER A 785 -37.54 -6.99 21.74
N ALA A 786 -36.34 -6.41 21.56
CA ALA A 786 -35.37 -6.84 20.57
C ALA A 786 -34.52 -8.04 21.03
N LEU A 787 -34.25 -8.14 22.33
CA LEU A 787 -33.33 -9.13 22.89
C LEU A 787 -33.78 -10.59 22.70
N ASN A 788 -35.09 -10.83 22.62
CA ASN A 788 -35.65 -12.17 22.37
C ASN A 788 -35.16 -12.83 21.06
N SER A 789 -34.73 -12.03 20.08
CA SER A 789 -34.25 -12.51 18.78
C SER A 789 -32.82 -12.09 18.49
N SER A 790 -32.12 -11.59 19.51
CA SER A 790 -30.76 -11.04 19.39
C SER A 790 -29.71 -12.00 19.95
N PRO A 791 -28.50 -12.06 19.37
CA PRO A 791 -27.39 -12.81 19.95
C PRO A 791 -26.69 -12.07 21.11
N LEU A 792 -27.23 -10.95 21.57
CA LEU A 792 -26.62 -10.11 22.59
C LEU A 792 -26.46 -10.86 23.93
N ARG A 793 -25.23 -10.86 24.47
CA ARG A 793 -24.84 -11.53 25.72
C ARG A 793 -24.58 -10.57 26.86
N GLU A 794 -24.06 -9.39 26.58
CA GLU A 794 -23.77 -8.38 27.59
C GLU A 794 -24.43 -7.04 27.24
N LEU A 795 -25.15 -6.47 28.20
CA LEU A 795 -25.76 -5.15 28.13
C LEU A 795 -25.35 -4.32 29.35
N ASP A 796 -24.71 -3.17 29.10
CA ASP A 796 -24.36 -2.22 30.16
C ASP A 796 -25.18 -0.93 30.02
N LEU A 797 -26.06 -0.71 30.99
CA LEU A 797 -26.91 0.46 31.17
C LEU A 797 -26.49 1.33 32.36
N SER A 798 -25.28 1.15 32.90
CA SER A 798 -24.80 1.92 34.04
C SER A 798 -24.90 3.43 33.78
N TYR A 799 -25.13 4.21 34.83
CA TYR A 799 -25.29 5.66 34.79
C TYR A 799 -26.42 6.16 33.86
N ASN A 800 -27.50 5.39 33.72
CA ASN A 800 -28.75 5.81 33.07
C ASN A 800 -29.90 5.95 34.09
N HIS A 801 -31.16 5.86 33.64
CA HIS A 801 -32.33 5.80 34.50
C HIS A 801 -33.33 4.73 34.04
N PRO A 802 -32.95 3.44 34.00
CA PRO A 802 -33.82 2.36 33.50
C PRO A 802 -35.13 2.17 34.30
N GLY A 803 -35.29 2.84 35.46
CA GLY A 803 -36.44 2.65 36.34
C GLY A 803 -36.47 1.25 36.98
N ASN A 804 -37.39 1.04 37.92
CA ASN A 804 -37.56 -0.29 38.52
C ASN A 804 -38.17 -1.27 37.52
N SER A 805 -39.20 -0.85 36.76
CA SER A 805 -39.89 -1.74 35.83
C SER A 805 -39.01 -2.10 34.63
N GLY A 806 -38.22 -1.16 34.09
CA GLY A 806 -37.29 -1.45 33.00
C GLY A 806 -36.20 -2.43 33.41
N LEU A 807 -35.66 -2.31 34.64
CA LEU A 807 -34.72 -3.30 35.18
C LEU A 807 -35.37 -4.67 35.39
N GLN A 808 -36.59 -4.72 35.93
CA GLN A 808 -37.32 -5.98 36.10
C GLN A 808 -37.55 -6.69 34.77
N LEU A 809 -37.93 -5.94 33.71
CA LEU A 809 -38.12 -6.50 32.37
C LEU A 809 -36.82 -7.10 31.81
N LEU A 810 -35.70 -6.38 31.91
CA LEU A 810 -34.41 -6.86 31.39
C LEU A 810 -33.82 -8.01 32.22
N SER A 811 -34.02 -7.99 33.54
CA SER A 811 -33.62 -9.10 34.42
C SER A 811 -34.43 -10.37 34.15
N ALA A 812 -35.74 -10.27 33.89
CA ALA A 812 -36.55 -11.43 33.54
C ALA A 812 -36.07 -12.11 32.24
N LEU A 813 -35.54 -11.34 31.28
CA LEU A 813 -34.93 -11.87 30.06
C LEU A 813 -33.58 -12.56 30.31
N GLN A 814 -32.84 -12.17 31.35
CA GLN A 814 -31.59 -12.85 31.73
C GLN A 814 -31.87 -14.24 32.31
N ASP A 815 -33.04 -14.44 32.91
CA ASP A 815 -33.50 -15.72 33.46
C ASP A 815 -34.19 -16.61 32.40
N ASP A 816 -34.49 -16.09 31.21
CA ASP A 816 -35.14 -16.83 30.12
C ASP A 816 -34.12 -17.72 29.36
N PRO A 817 -34.27 -19.05 29.33
CA PRO A 817 -33.37 -19.95 28.60
C PRO A 817 -33.33 -19.73 27.08
N GLN A 818 -34.33 -19.06 26.50
CA GLN A 818 -34.38 -18.74 25.06
C GLN A 818 -33.68 -17.42 24.73
N CYS A 819 -33.32 -16.62 25.74
CA CYS A 819 -32.62 -15.36 25.57
C CYS A 819 -31.10 -15.57 25.67
N SER A 820 -30.33 -14.85 24.85
CA SER A 820 -28.86 -14.95 24.86
C SER A 820 -28.18 -14.11 25.96
N LEU A 821 -28.93 -13.24 26.64
CA LEU A 821 -28.39 -12.27 27.59
C LEU A 821 -27.88 -12.95 28.86
N GLN A 822 -26.57 -12.82 29.13
CA GLN A 822 -25.90 -13.44 30.27
C GLN A 822 -25.53 -12.43 31.34
N LYS A 823 -25.31 -11.16 30.95
CA LYS A 823 -24.84 -10.12 31.86
C LYS A 823 -25.55 -8.79 31.61
N LEU A 824 -26.19 -8.28 32.65
CA LEU A 824 -26.80 -6.97 32.71
C LEU A 824 -26.08 -6.11 33.76
N SER A 825 -25.64 -4.92 33.40
CA SER A 825 -25.03 -3.95 34.33
C SER A 825 -25.84 -2.67 34.38
N ALA A 826 -26.09 -2.14 35.58
CA ALA A 826 -26.93 -0.96 35.80
C ALA A 826 -26.48 -0.17 37.05
N GLU A 827 -25.18 0.08 37.16
CA GLU A 827 -24.60 0.76 38.33
C GLU A 827 -24.86 2.28 38.30
N GLN A 828 -25.02 2.90 39.47
CA GLN A 828 -25.07 4.37 39.63
C GLN A 828 -26.13 5.09 38.77
N CYS A 829 -27.26 4.41 38.52
CA CYS A 829 -28.42 4.93 37.84
C CYS A 829 -29.22 5.92 38.71
N GLY A 830 -29.90 6.89 38.09
CA GLY A 830 -30.71 7.87 38.81
C GLY A 830 -31.24 9.00 37.93
N GLU A 831 -32.25 9.73 38.41
CA GLU A 831 -32.94 10.78 37.65
C GLU A 831 -32.02 11.89 37.14
N SER A 832 -30.93 12.18 37.86
CA SER A 832 -29.93 13.18 37.44
C SER A 832 -29.26 12.85 36.11
N ARG A 833 -29.27 11.58 35.68
CA ARG A 833 -28.70 11.10 34.42
C ARG A 833 -29.60 11.34 33.21
N ILE A 834 -30.87 11.72 33.41
CA ILE A 834 -31.81 12.04 32.33
C ILE A 834 -31.53 13.44 31.76
N GLN A 835 -30.88 14.31 32.52
CA GLN A 835 -30.64 15.71 32.13
C GLN A 835 -29.74 15.80 30.88
N PRO A 836 -29.99 16.73 29.95
CA PRO A 836 -29.16 16.89 28.75
C PRO A 836 -27.81 17.57 29.05
N GLY A 837 -26.82 17.30 28.19
CA GLY A 837 -25.54 18.00 28.19
C GLY A 837 -24.77 17.88 29.51
N PRO A 838 -24.03 18.93 29.95
CA PRO A 838 -23.20 18.87 31.15
C PRO A 838 -23.92 18.40 32.43
N LYS A 839 -25.23 18.63 32.54
CA LYS A 839 -26.00 18.32 33.74
C LYS A 839 -26.06 16.83 34.08
N LYS A 840 -25.91 15.93 33.09
CA LYS A 840 -25.84 14.48 33.38
C LYS A 840 -24.63 14.08 34.21
N TYR A 841 -23.59 14.92 34.27
CA TYR A 841 -22.38 14.71 35.08
C TYR A 841 -22.43 15.40 36.45
N THR A 842 -23.63 15.75 36.94
CA THR A 842 -23.77 16.45 38.22
C THR A 842 -23.05 15.69 39.34
N LYS A 843 -22.15 16.40 40.03
CA LYS A 843 -21.36 15.90 41.16
C LYS A 843 -21.71 16.70 42.41
N LYS A 844 -21.95 16.00 43.53
CA LYS A 844 -22.09 16.62 44.84
C LYS A 844 -20.69 16.93 45.39
N LEU A 845 -20.44 18.19 45.70
CA LEU A 845 -19.16 18.70 46.21
C LEU A 845 -19.32 19.24 47.63
N THR A 846 -18.22 19.26 48.40
CA THR A 846 -18.16 19.83 49.74
C THR A 846 -16.89 20.66 49.93
N LEU A 847 -17.01 21.81 50.59
CA LEU A 847 -15.89 22.70 50.91
C LEU A 847 -15.02 22.08 52.00
N ASP A 848 -13.70 22.18 51.86
CA ASP A 848 -12.76 21.62 52.84
C ASP A 848 -12.41 22.64 53.95
N PRO A 849 -12.84 22.40 55.21
CA PRO A 849 -12.47 23.25 56.34
C PRO A 849 -10.96 23.33 56.60
N ASN A 850 -10.16 22.36 56.14
CA ASN A 850 -8.72 22.37 56.32
C ASN A 850 -8.00 23.34 55.37
N THR A 851 -8.64 23.69 54.25
CA THR A 851 -8.09 24.66 53.30
C THR A 851 -8.63 26.07 53.54
N ALA A 852 -9.85 26.19 54.07
CA ALA A 852 -10.55 27.46 54.21
C ALA A 852 -9.75 28.53 54.99
N HIS A 853 -9.64 29.72 54.41
CA HIS A 853 -9.07 30.87 55.11
C HIS A 853 -9.89 31.23 56.37
N ARG A 854 -9.24 31.75 57.42
CA ARG A 854 -9.92 32.05 58.71
C ARG A 854 -11.06 33.06 58.59
N ASP A 855 -11.01 34.00 57.64
CA ASP A 855 -12.12 34.94 57.39
C ASP A 855 -13.36 34.32 56.71
N LEU A 856 -13.32 33.03 56.36
CA LEU A 856 -14.43 32.31 55.72
C LEU A 856 -15.17 31.48 56.76
N SER A 857 -16.49 31.68 56.88
CA SER A 857 -17.37 30.80 57.64
C SER A 857 -18.04 29.79 56.72
N LEU A 858 -17.84 28.50 57.01
CA LEU A 858 -18.49 27.39 56.29
C LEU A 858 -19.79 26.98 56.99
N SER A 859 -20.88 26.88 56.23
CA SER A 859 -22.20 26.50 56.73
C SER A 859 -22.93 25.55 55.76
N GLU A 860 -24.18 25.17 56.10
CA GLU A 860 -25.05 24.31 55.28
C GLU A 860 -24.36 22.98 54.90
N GLY A 861 -23.74 22.31 55.89
CA GLY A 861 -23.01 21.06 55.67
C GLY A 861 -21.74 21.21 54.82
N ASN A 862 -21.04 22.35 54.98
CA ASN A 862 -19.89 22.74 54.16
C ASN A 862 -20.21 22.93 52.67
N ARG A 863 -21.42 23.39 52.35
CA ARG A 863 -21.79 23.76 50.97
C ARG A 863 -21.80 25.26 50.74
N LYS A 864 -21.79 26.05 51.80
CA LYS A 864 -21.79 27.51 51.74
C LYS A 864 -20.55 28.08 52.40
N ALA A 865 -19.91 29.06 51.75
CA ALA A 865 -18.89 29.90 52.37
C ALA A 865 -19.33 31.36 52.33
N THR A 866 -19.22 32.01 53.49
CA THR A 866 -19.48 33.45 53.64
C THR A 866 -18.25 34.13 54.20
N ARG A 867 -17.84 35.25 53.60
CA ARG A 867 -16.79 36.09 54.20
C ARG A 867 -17.43 37.06 55.18
N TRP A 868 -17.16 36.86 56.47
CA TRP A 868 -17.75 37.69 57.52
C TRP A 868 -16.70 38.07 58.57
N THR A 869 -16.58 37.28 59.62
CA THR A 869 -15.61 37.46 60.70
C THR A 869 -14.68 36.25 60.81
N LYS A 870 -13.50 36.50 61.38
CA LYS A 870 -12.45 35.49 61.57
C LYS A 870 -12.96 34.32 62.43
N GLN A 871 -12.96 33.13 61.85
CA GLN A 871 -13.33 31.87 62.47
C GLN A 871 -12.18 31.29 63.29
N PRO A 872 -12.48 30.59 64.40
CA PRO A 872 -11.49 29.97 65.28
C PRO A 872 -11.02 28.61 64.75
N TYR A 873 -10.78 28.48 63.44
CA TYR A 873 -10.29 27.22 62.87
C TYR A 873 -8.88 26.88 63.37
N PRO A 874 -8.61 25.62 63.77
CA PRO A 874 -7.26 25.15 64.06
C PRO A 874 -6.34 25.37 62.87
N ASP A 875 -5.08 25.73 63.13
CA ASP A 875 -4.14 25.94 62.05
C ASP A 875 -3.84 24.61 61.31
N HIS A 876 -3.63 24.69 60.01
CA HIS A 876 -3.42 23.52 59.16
C HIS A 876 -2.45 23.85 58.02
N LEU A 877 -1.61 22.88 57.63
CA LEU A 877 -0.58 23.07 56.59
C LEU A 877 -1.18 23.55 55.27
N GLU A 878 -2.31 22.95 54.89
CA GLU A 878 -3.06 23.20 53.66
C GLU A 878 -3.97 24.45 53.71
N ARG A 879 -3.97 25.21 54.80
CA ARG A 879 -4.87 26.37 55.01
C ARG A 879 -4.36 27.60 54.28
N PHE A 880 -5.24 28.33 53.58
CA PHE A 880 -4.90 29.66 53.07
C PHE A 880 -4.75 30.67 54.22
N ASP A 881 -3.64 31.40 54.24
CA ASP A 881 -3.30 32.36 55.31
C ASP A 881 -3.55 33.83 54.95
N PHE A 882 -3.49 34.16 53.65
CA PHE A 882 -3.64 35.52 53.13
C PHE A 882 -4.83 35.68 52.19
N TRP A 883 -4.92 34.82 51.16
CA TRP A 883 -6.02 34.84 50.20
C TRP A 883 -7.26 34.19 50.81
N ARG A 884 -8.43 34.85 50.69
CA ARG A 884 -9.70 34.37 51.28
C ARG A 884 -10.30 33.27 50.41
N GLN A 885 -9.61 32.13 50.38
CA GLN A 885 -9.85 31.00 49.51
C GLN A 885 -10.24 29.75 50.28
N VAL A 886 -10.95 28.86 49.59
CA VAL A 886 -11.27 27.50 50.04
C VAL A 886 -11.32 26.57 48.82
N LEU A 887 -10.80 25.35 48.96
CA LEU A 887 -10.93 24.28 47.98
C LEU A 887 -11.98 23.26 48.45
N CYS A 888 -12.57 22.52 47.51
CA CYS A 888 -13.39 21.36 47.80
C CYS A 888 -12.54 20.17 48.27
N ARG A 889 -13.18 19.24 49.00
CA ARG A 889 -12.54 17.99 49.46
C ARG A 889 -12.36 17.01 48.30
N GLU A 890 -13.31 16.97 47.39
CA GLU A 890 -13.35 16.03 46.28
C GLU A 890 -12.35 16.44 45.18
N SER A 891 -11.48 15.52 44.80
CA SER A 891 -10.63 15.64 43.62
C SER A 891 -11.36 15.18 42.37
N LEU A 892 -11.22 15.89 41.26
CA LEU A 892 -11.88 15.60 39.99
C LEU A 892 -10.85 15.18 38.91
N THR A 893 -11.13 14.05 38.27
CA THR A 893 -10.28 13.43 37.21
C THR A 893 -11.08 12.99 35.98
N GLY A 894 -12.39 13.26 35.95
CA GLY A 894 -13.29 12.88 34.86
C GLY A 894 -14.23 14.01 34.46
N ARG A 895 -15.31 13.66 33.76
CA ARG A 895 -16.37 14.62 33.44
C ARG A 895 -17.20 14.92 34.67
N CYS A 896 -17.27 16.19 35.04
CA CYS A 896 -17.96 16.63 36.24
C CYS A 896 -18.67 17.96 35.98
N TYR A 897 -19.87 18.08 36.53
CA TYR A 897 -20.65 19.31 36.49
C TYR A 897 -21.11 19.68 37.89
N TRP A 898 -21.02 20.96 38.22
CA TRP A 898 -21.61 21.51 39.44
C TRP A 898 -22.10 22.94 39.20
N GLU A 899 -23.07 23.37 39.99
CA GLU A 899 -23.60 24.73 39.94
C GLU A 899 -23.23 25.45 41.23
N THR A 900 -22.84 26.72 41.10
CA THR A 900 -22.47 27.58 42.22
C THR A 900 -23.28 28.86 42.14
N GLU A 901 -24.00 29.16 43.21
CA GLU A 901 -24.61 30.47 43.43
C GLU A 901 -23.63 31.38 44.19
N TRP A 902 -23.52 32.64 43.80
CA TRP A 902 -22.54 33.57 44.37
C TRP A 902 -23.15 34.96 44.63
N SER A 903 -22.61 35.69 45.60
CA SER A 903 -22.97 37.10 45.82
C SER A 903 -21.73 37.94 46.14
N GLY A 904 -21.78 39.23 45.83
CA GLY A 904 -20.65 40.14 46.01
C GLY A 904 -19.60 39.99 44.91
N ARG A 905 -18.35 39.69 45.28
CA ARG A 905 -17.27 39.39 44.35
C ARG A 905 -16.70 38.01 44.67
N SER A 906 -16.77 37.09 43.71
CA SER A 906 -16.33 35.72 43.92
C SER A 906 -15.51 35.22 42.73
N PHE A 907 -14.40 34.54 42.97
CA PHE A 907 -13.76 33.72 41.93
C PHE A 907 -14.22 32.28 42.09
N ILE A 908 -14.60 31.67 40.97
CA ILE A 908 -15.05 30.27 40.89
C ILE A 908 -14.12 29.56 39.92
N GLY A 909 -13.50 28.45 40.33
CA GLY A 909 -12.49 27.81 39.49
C GLY A 909 -12.11 26.42 39.94
N VAL A 910 -11.00 25.94 39.39
CA VAL A 910 -10.33 24.71 39.82
C VAL A 910 -8.84 24.98 39.99
N ALA A 911 -8.20 24.26 40.92
CA ALA A 911 -6.78 24.34 41.17
C ALA A 911 -6.18 22.95 41.35
N TYR A 912 -4.92 22.79 41.00
CA TYR A 912 -4.15 21.63 41.40
C TYR A 912 -3.86 21.65 42.90
N ARG A 913 -3.62 20.46 43.47
CA ARG A 913 -3.28 20.34 44.90
C ARG A 913 -2.03 21.14 45.27
N ARG A 914 -1.05 21.17 44.36
CA ARG A 914 0.25 21.85 44.51
C ARG A 914 0.17 23.38 44.53
N MET A 915 -0.99 23.98 44.25
CA MET A 915 -1.15 25.42 44.28
C MET A 915 -0.71 25.97 45.64
N CYS A 916 0.14 27.00 45.64
CA CYS A 916 0.64 27.62 46.87
C CYS A 916 -0.52 28.16 47.70
N ARG A 917 -0.38 28.14 49.04
CA ARG A 917 -1.45 28.58 49.96
C ARG A 917 -0.98 29.57 51.00
N LYS A 918 0.30 29.95 50.94
CA LYS A 918 0.97 30.78 51.93
C LYS A 918 1.48 32.07 51.30
N GLY A 919 1.35 33.16 52.04
CA GLY A 919 1.84 34.48 51.65
C GLY A 919 0.96 35.22 50.63
N GLU A 920 1.36 36.45 50.33
CA GLU A 920 0.60 37.42 49.53
C GLU A 920 0.87 37.37 48.01
N GLY A 921 1.75 36.49 47.56
CA GLY A 921 2.14 36.36 46.16
C GLY A 921 1.01 35.85 45.24
N HIS A 922 1.18 36.06 43.93
CA HIS A 922 0.25 35.56 42.91
C HIS A 922 0.20 34.03 42.82
N GLU A 923 1.25 33.34 43.25
CA GLU A 923 1.31 31.87 43.31
C GLU A 923 0.16 31.26 44.13
N GLY A 924 -0.36 31.97 45.13
CA GLY A 924 -1.49 31.51 45.95
C GLY A 924 -2.87 31.98 45.48
N TRP A 925 -2.95 32.78 44.43
CA TRP A 925 -4.19 33.39 43.96
C TRP A 925 -4.84 32.53 42.87
N LEU A 926 -6.07 32.06 43.13
CA LEU A 926 -6.88 31.30 42.19
C LEU A 926 -7.03 32.00 40.81
N GLY A 927 -6.55 31.35 39.75
CA GLY A 927 -6.56 31.81 38.36
C GLY A 927 -5.38 32.71 37.95
N ARG A 928 -4.52 33.14 38.89
CA ARG A 928 -3.37 34.03 38.60
C ARG A 928 -2.02 33.32 38.50
N ASN A 929 -2.00 32.00 38.63
CA ASN A 929 -0.83 31.14 38.46
C ASN A 929 -1.07 30.10 37.35
N ASP A 930 -0.08 29.27 37.04
CA ASP A 930 -0.16 28.19 36.05
C ASP A 930 -0.83 26.92 36.58
N SER A 931 -1.10 26.86 37.88
CA SER A 931 -1.70 25.72 38.59
C SER A 931 -3.20 25.85 38.86
N SER A 932 -3.85 26.90 38.34
CA SER A 932 -5.29 27.15 38.55
C SER A 932 -5.95 27.94 37.42
N TRP A 933 -7.26 27.75 37.30
CA TRP A 933 -8.13 28.38 36.30
C TRP A 933 -9.37 28.87 37.00
N GLY A 934 -9.84 30.08 36.69
CA GLY A 934 -11.02 30.61 37.35
C GLY A 934 -11.76 31.69 36.58
N LEU A 935 -13.02 31.88 36.95
CA LEU A 935 -13.89 32.95 36.51
C LEU A 935 -14.10 33.91 37.69
N ASN A 936 -13.68 35.17 37.54
CA ASN A 936 -14.03 36.26 38.44
C ASN A 936 -15.46 36.71 38.12
N CYS A 937 -16.33 36.65 39.11
CA CYS A 937 -17.73 37.03 39.04
C CYS A 937 -17.96 38.29 39.87
N THR A 938 -18.49 39.33 39.23
CA THR A 938 -18.95 40.57 39.87
C THR A 938 -20.34 40.92 39.33
N LYS A 939 -21.05 41.88 39.94
CA LYS A 939 -22.36 42.31 39.43
C LYS A 939 -22.30 42.90 38.02
N ASP A 940 -21.16 43.48 37.65
CA ASP A 940 -21.00 44.25 36.42
C ASP A 940 -20.34 43.44 35.29
N ASP A 941 -19.42 42.53 35.61
CA ASP A 941 -18.71 41.72 34.61
C ASP A 941 -18.37 40.29 35.06
N TYR A 942 -18.05 39.47 34.05
CA TYR A 942 -17.32 38.21 34.19
C TYR A 942 -15.94 38.33 33.54
N ARG A 943 -14.89 37.86 34.21
CA ARG A 943 -13.53 37.75 33.62
C ARG A 943 -12.94 36.37 33.85
N ALA A 944 -12.46 35.74 32.79
CA ALA A 944 -11.72 34.48 32.87
C ALA A 944 -10.24 34.76 33.16
N TRP A 945 -9.63 34.01 34.08
CA TRP A 945 -8.25 34.15 34.51
C TRP A 945 -7.50 32.82 34.48
N HIS A 946 -6.30 32.83 33.88
CA HIS A 946 -5.30 31.77 33.96
C HIS A 946 -3.89 32.35 33.73
N ALA A 947 -2.89 31.89 34.49
CA ALA A 947 -1.48 32.29 34.34
C ALA A 947 -1.28 33.82 34.26
N GLY A 948 -2.03 34.58 35.05
CA GLY A 948 -1.97 36.04 35.10
C GLY A 948 -2.63 36.77 33.93
N THR A 949 -3.10 36.05 32.91
CA THR A 949 -3.83 36.60 31.77
C THR A 949 -5.32 36.67 32.08
N SER A 950 -5.96 37.81 31.78
CA SER A 950 -7.40 38.00 31.97
C SER A 950 -8.11 38.23 30.64
N THR A 951 -9.19 37.51 30.39
CA THR A 951 -10.07 37.69 29.22
C THR A 951 -11.44 38.16 29.70
N ALA A 952 -11.90 39.31 29.21
CA ALA A 952 -13.25 39.79 29.50
C ALA A 952 -14.29 38.93 28.77
N VAL A 953 -15.32 38.49 29.49
CA VAL A 953 -16.46 37.79 28.89
C VAL A 953 -17.46 38.85 28.43
N THR A 954 -17.92 38.74 27.19
CA THR A 954 -18.76 39.76 26.52
C THR A 954 -20.18 39.85 27.07
N MET A 955 -20.62 38.89 27.87
CA MET A 955 -21.99 38.81 28.37
C MET A 955 -22.09 39.35 29.81
N PRO A 956 -23.00 40.30 30.10
CA PRO A 956 -23.18 40.81 31.45
C PRO A 956 -23.87 39.78 32.36
N PRO A 957 -23.60 39.84 33.68
CA PRO A 957 -24.29 39.02 34.67
C PRO A 957 -25.79 39.34 34.74
N SER A 958 -26.65 38.34 34.54
CA SER A 958 -28.12 38.44 34.71
C SER A 958 -28.68 37.42 35.71
N SER A 959 -27.80 36.59 36.27
CA SER A 959 -28.08 35.55 37.25
C SER A 959 -26.83 35.38 38.11
N ASN A 960 -27.03 35.18 39.41
CA ASN A 960 -25.98 34.92 40.37
C ASN A 960 -25.54 33.45 40.41
N LYS A 961 -25.88 32.68 39.38
CA LYS A 961 -25.62 31.24 39.31
C LYS A 961 -24.77 30.87 38.11
N VAL A 962 -23.65 30.19 38.39
CA VAL A 962 -22.67 29.74 37.41
C VAL A 962 -22.58 28.22 37.44
N GLY A 963 -22.72 27.58 36.29
CA GLY A 963 -22.45 26.17 36.08
C GLY A 963 -21.01 25.99 35.65
N VAL A 964 -20.31 25.01 36.21
CA VAL A 964 -18.94 24.67 35.85
C VAL A 964 -18.93 23.25 35.33
N TYR A 965 -18.42 23.05 34.11
CA TYR A 965 -18.23 21.75 33.50
C TYR A 965 -16.74 21.51 33.30
N LEU A 966 -16.24 20.44 33.89
CA LEU A 966 -14.89 19.94 33.69
C LEU A 966 -14.98 18.71 32.80
N ASP A 967 -14.31 18.74 31.65
CA ASP A 967 -14.00 17.56 30.84
C ASP A 967 -12.49 17.30 30.96
N TRP A 968 -12.10 16.64 32.05
CA TRP A 968 -10.70 16.41 32.38
C TRP A 968 -9.96 15.64 31.26
N PRO A 969 -10.51 14.54 30.68
CA PRO A 969 -9.85 13.82 29.59
C PRO A 969 -9.66 14.65 28.32
N ALA A 970 -10.66 15.48 27.96
CA ALA A 970 -10.57 16.35 26.78
C ALA A 970 -9.80 17.65 27.05
N GLY A 971 -9.39 17.90 28.31
CA GLY A 971 -8.65 19.11 28.65
C GLY A 971 -9.49 20.39 28.63
N ARG A 972 -10.80 20.31 28.91
CA ARG A 972 -11.71 21.45 28.81
C ARG A 972 -12.30 21.83 30.17
N LEU A 973 -12.30 23.12 30.48
CA LEU A 973 -13.03 23.69 31.63
C LEU A 973 -13.93 24.80 31.14
N SER A 974 -15.23 24.56 31.17
CA SER A 974 -16.25 25.47 30.65
C SER A 974 -17.08 26.06 31.78
N PHE A 975 -17.32 27.36 31.71
CA PHE A 975 -18.18 28.10 32.61
C PHE A 975 -19.45 28.50 31.88
N PHE A 976 -20.59 28.34 32.54
CA PHE A 976 -21.91 28.63 32.00
C PHE A 976 -22.66 29.56 32.95
N ARG A 977 -23.42 30.49 32.39
CA ARG A 977 -24.47 31.18 33.12
C ARG A 977 -25.69 30.27 33.18
N VAL A 978 -26.27 30.13 34.37
CA VAL A 978 -27.48 29.32 34.59
C VAL A 978 -28.68 30.25 34.77
N SER A 979 -29.65 30.18 33.87
CA SER A 979 -30.88 30.99 33.92
C SER A 979 -32.09 30.12 33.59
N CYS A 980 -33.05 30.02 34.51
CA CYS A 980 -34.25 29.17 34.39
C CYS A 980 -33.95 27.73 33.93
N GLY A 981 -32.83 27.16 34.39
CA GLY A 981 -32.40 25.81 34.01
C GLY A 981 -31.65 25.70 32.68
N ALA A 982 -31.57 26.75 31.86
CA ALA A 982 -30.77 26.76 30.64
C ALA A 982 -29.30 27.15 30.93
N LEU A 983 -28.37 26.58 30.14
CA LEU A 983 -26.94 26.88 30.21
C LEU A 983 -26.53 27.78 29.03
N THR A 984 -26.00 28.97 29.32
CA THR A 984 -25.35 29.83 28.31
C THR A 984 -23.84 29.80 28.52
N LEU A 985 -23.05 29.41 27.52
CA LEU A 985 -21.59 29.37 27.65
C LEU A 985 -21.02 30.78 27.87
N LEU A 986 -20.20 30.93 28.91
CA LEU A 986 -19.46 32.16 29.24
C LEU A 986 -18.04 32.09 28.71
N HIS A 987 -17.32 31.01 29.03
CA HIS A 987 -15.91 30.84 28.65
C HIS A 987 -15.51 29.37 28.68
N THR A 988 -14.53 28.97 27.87
CA THR A 988 -13.90 27.64 27.94
C THR A 988 -12.39 27.77 27.90
N PHE A 989 -11.72 27.22 28.91
CA PHE A 989 -10.29 26.98 28.89
C PHE A 989 -9.99 25.65 28.19
N HIS A 990 -8.93 25.64 27.39
CA HIS A 990 -8.35 24.43 26.79
C HIS A 990 -6.94 24.25 27.38
N THR A 991 -6.71 23.13 28.06
CA THR A 991 -5.46 22.83 28.77
C THR A 991 -5.22 21.32 28.82
N THR A 992 -4.00 20.88 29.10
CA THR A 992 -3.73 19.46 29.40
C THR A 992 -3.61 19.31 30.91
N PHE A 993 -4.62 18.69 31.53
CA PHE A 993 -4.57 18.44 32.97
C PHE A 993 -3.55 17.32 33.27
N THR A 994 -2.64 17.58 34.21
CA THR A 994 -1.53 16.67 34.55
C THR A 994 -1.75 15.92 35.85
N GLU A 995 -2.65 16.41 36.69
CA GLU A 995 -3.01 15.83 37.98
C GLU A 995 -4.48 16.13 38.32
N PRO A 996 -5.06 15.49 39.36
CA PRO A 996 -6.42 15.79 39.79
C PRO A 996 -6.60 17.27 40.15
N VAL A 997 -7.72 17.85 39.75
CA VAL A 997 -8.07 19.24 40.07
C VAL A 997 -9.12 19.30 41.16
N TYR A 998 -9.06 20.36 41.96
CA TYR A 998 -9.97 20.61 43.08
C TYR A 998 -10.77 21.88 42.79
N PRO A 999 -12.11 21.83 42.79
CA PRO A 999 -12.93 23.03 42.74
C PRO A 999 -12.53 24.00 43.85
N GLY A 1000 -12.43 25.28 43.52
CA GLY A 1000 -11.91 26.31 44.41
C GLY A 1000 -12.68 27.61 44.29
N PHE A 1001 -12.74 28.34 45.40
CA PHE A 1001 -13.48 29.58 45.52
C PHE A 1001 -12.68 30.65 46.27
N GLN A 1002 -12.77 31.90 45.83
CA GLN A 1002 -12.19 33.07 46.52
C GLN A 1002 -13.25 34.14 46.75
N LEU A 1003 -13.36 34.68 47.97
CA LEU A 1003 -14.34 35.71 48.33
C LEU A 1003 -13.70 37.09 48.51
N GLY A 1004 -14.05 38.01 47.62
CA GLY A 1004 -13.39 39.29 47.42
C GLY A 1004 -13.82 40.41 48.38
N TRP A 1005 -15.12 40.57 48.65
CA TRP A 1005 -15.65 41.59 49.56
C TRP A 1005 -16.17 40.98 50.86
N VAL A 1006 -16.25 41.79 51.91
CA VAL A 1006 -17.02 41.43 53.12
C VAL A 1006 -18.46 41.19 52.68
N ASP A 1007 -19.10 40.15 53.23
CA ASP A 1007 -20.45 39.67 52.90
C ASP A 1007 -20.57 38.92 51.57
N SER A 1008 -19.46 38.73 50.83
CA SER A 1008 -19.49 37.85 49.64
C SER A 1008 -19.78 36.41 50.06
N THR A 1009 -20.56 35.72 49.24
CA THR A 1009 -20.94 34.32 49.48
C THR A 1009 -20.72 33.46 48.24
N VAL A 1010 -20.50 32.17 48.47
CA VAL A 1010 -20.65 31.10 47.47
C VAL A 1010 -21.42 29.94 48.08
N TYR A 1011 -22.31 29.34 47.29
CA TYR A 1011 -23.11 28.18 47.66
C TYR A 1011 -23.07 27.13 46.55
N LEU A 1012 -22.68 25.90 46.90
CA LEU A 1012 -22.71 24.72 46.04
C LEU A 1012 -24.13 24.14 46.00
N CYS A 1013 -24.78 24.22 44.84
CA CYS A 1013 -26.18 23.82 44.65
C CYS A 1013 -26.41 22.30 44.67
#